data_AF-A0A8J4Q072-F1
#
_entry.id   AF-A0A8J4Q072-F1
#
_cell.length_a   1.000
_cell.length_b   1.000
_cell.length_c   1.000
_cell.angle_alpha   90.00
_cell.angle_beta   90.00
_cell.angle_gamma   90.00
#
_symmetry.space_group_name_H-M   'P 1'
#
loop_
_entity.id
_entity.type
_entity.pdbx_description
1 polymer ?
#
loop_
_entity_poly.entity_id
_entity_poly.type
_entity_poly.pdbx_seq_one_letter_code
_entity_poly.pdbx_strand_id
1 'polypeptide(L)'
;MTDVTLVAERIKLDQEIRGHSETDILYTKTNHIESNIKIIVVPGNPGVVDFYYDFIKHLYSNLKLDIIAVSHLGHCGKIQESFSVEEQIEHKALFLDWLLKYRFNDQKDIKFVLIGHSVGSYVSLKVLKRYGDKYPIQTVCNLFPTFRNLYEGLSPFIKMVVMRSSTRSAISSFLHYIPSMVTNAVLGFILPTDEVRIAISQKINYYLALNILYMAYTETEDIRELDQECKSVFQQNLDSLLFIYGTSDPYTPHQFYHDMKSDYPTGNIEFAQEGIPHAFVLNHSKPIAIRVSEFILNSTSMFFIDMTSTHIDLYNNEANNEMIVNSNNSSNNNNDNNNLFLKCIWRNKYIKSNIKRQVFNGKVITVHLPFLLENYKSLTNIPHLRLKVYRHHYVEYASEFINNQQARDLVYELKFDRLFQFGNIKNPSLDSFIPNGVRILKLGRSFNMPLHSLFNTETNFDHLEYLCLGDKFNQSIQHPLPPTITTLVLGDDFNAPIKYLPKSLCNLTIGNGCRDFEIDNSIVPSTLKRLVVGQAWENFKNFKEIQQFECTLAPIVYEEDQQQPNFVLPFNCTTCNLKSVENFTGLIFPPTLSTVHLELIMMNPIPAGLFPETIHSFYLKSSTFSPLLPGSLPSSLTLLDLGVKFNQPLTEGILPKNLLWLRLSDTFNQRIEVGALPRSLKTLIVSGSYGLPMPLGAIPHGVKHLTFNHSCFPPPLMGLIPNTVEDLVFSEKFSAKMSPGFIPKSVKRLSMSLFLNKGLQVGFIPNSVESLKLNCDPFLGSIQKGSIPSSVTDLQISGLFSCRFVRKYHIPSTVKKMQFQMEIGKNEIVDPKSSPLPHGITHLIVRSTHPIPPHSVPSSVEKMTFYHIPQPIDLGVIPNSVTTLEFTRGFDQPLKVGVFPNSVINISFSLSFTQFLAKGVIPNSVRNLKICSRYVAIEEGTIPSSVRSLTIPSNDYHGNQKFIPKSVIEINWVK
;
A
#
# COMPACT_ATOMS: atom_id res chain seq x y z
N MET A 1 19.91 -50.11 16.90
CA MET A 1 19.22 -48.81 16.74
C MET A 1 18.60 -48.83 15.35
N THR A 2 17.29 -48.99 15.22
CA THR A 2 16.63 -48.86 13.92
C THR A 2 16.63 -47.38 13.53
N ASP A 3 17.28 -47.02 12.44
CA ASP A 3 17.28 -45.64 11.92
C ASP A 3 15.86 -45.25 11.55
N VAL A 4 15.26 -44.33 12.31
CA VAL A 4 14.00 -43.69 11.93
C VAL A 4 14.27 -42.69 10.81
N THR A 5 13.54 -42.82 9.71
CA THR A 5 13.55 -41.83 8.63
C THR A 5 12.53 -40.74 8.94
N LEU A 6 12.99 -39.49 9.04
CA LEU A 6 12.10 -38.33 9.10
C LEU A 6 11.81 -37.83 7.68
N VAL A 7 10.56 -37.44 7.44
CA VAL A 7 10.10 -36.89 6.16
C VAL A 7 9.66 -35.46 6.40
N ALA A 8 10.25 -34.55 5.63
CA ALA A 8 9.80 -33.17 5.52
C ALA A 8 8.81 -33.06 4.35
N GLU A 9 7.66 -32.47 4.60
CA GLU A 9 6.60 -32.29 3.59
C GLU A 9 6.01 -30.89 3.70
N ARG A 10 5.55 -30.35 2.58
CA ARG A 10 4.72 -29.14 2.56
C ARG A 10 3.30 -29.52 2.22
N ILE A 11 2.37 -29.14 3.09
CA ILE A 11 0.95 -29.45 2.95
C ILE A 11 0.13 -28.17 2.75
N LYS A 12 -1.11 -28.34 2.27
CA LYS A 12 -2.11 -27.28 2.17
C LYS A 12 -3.30 -27.63 3.06
N LEU A 13 -3.63 -26.73 3.99
CA LEU A 13 -4.81 -26.85 4.84
C LEU A 13 -6.10 -26.53 4.06
N ASP A 14 -7.24 -27.06 4.54
CA ASP A 14 -8.56 -26.84 3.94
C ASP A 14 -9.06 -25.41 4.05
N GLN A 15 -8.69 -24.76 5.16
CA GLN A 15 -9.06 -23.39 5.47
C GLN A 15 -7.81 -22.52 5.42
N GLU A 16 -7.97 -21.35 4.83
CA GLU A 16 -6.90 -20.39 4.65
C GLU A 16 -6.95 -19.33 5.75
N ILE A 17 -5.80 -18.98 6.31
CA ILE A 17 -5.63 -17.79 7.15
C ILE A 17 -5.09 -16.70 6.25
N ARG A 18 -5.88 -15.63 6.08
CA ARG A 18 -5.57 -14.52 5.15
C ARG A 18 -5.23 -14.98 3.72
N GLY A 19 -5.87 -16.04 3.23
CA GLY A 19 -5.61 -16.56 1.89
C GLY A 19 -4.38 -17.49 1.77
N HIS A 20 -3.76 -17.85 2.90
CA HIS A 20 -2.61 -18.76 2.95
C HIS A 20 -2.94 -20.04 3.72
N SER A 21 -2.64 -21.18 3.11
CA SER A 21 -2.86 -22.51 3.70
C SER A 21 -1.60 -23.40 3.67
N GLU A 22 -0.48 -22.91 3.13
CA GLU A 22 0.76 -23.68 3.01
C GLU A 22 1.55 -23.71 4.32
N THR A 23 1.83 -24.91 4.83
CA THR A 23 2.69 -25.12 6.00
C THR A 23 3.69 -26.25 5.77
N ASP A 24 4.90 -26.09 6.30
CA ASP A 24 5.89 -27.17 6.37
C ASP A 24 5.61 -28.05 7.60
N ILE A 25 5.74 -29.36 7.42
CA ILE A 25 5.71 -30.35 8.49
C ILE A 25 6.96 -31.23 8.42
N LEU A 26 7.36 -31.75 9.58
CA LEU A 26 8.43 -32.75 9.72
C LEU A 26 7.89 -33.89 10.56
N TYR A 27 7.90 -35.11 10.03
CA TYR A 27 7.26 -36.24 10.70
C TYR A 27 8.05 -37.54 10.59
N THR A 28 7.78 -38.47 11.49
CA THR A 28 8.35 -39.83 11.48
C THR A 28 7.65 -40.73 10.47
N LYS A 29 8.39 -41.32 9.51
CA LYS A 29 7.85 -42.37 8.63
C LYS A 29 7.91 -43.70 9.38
N THR A 30 6.77 -44.18 9.87
CA THR A 30 6.69 -45.35 10.76
C THR A 30 6.41 -46.65 10.00
N ASN A 31 7.08 -47.74 10.41
CA ASN A 31 6.81 -49.13 10.00
C ASN A 31 6.29 -49.97 11.20
N HIS A 32 5.79 -49.33 12.25
CA HIS A 32 5.39 -49.98 13.51
C HIS A 32 3.89 -49.88 13.77
N ILE A 33 3.43 -50.59 14.81
CA ILE A 33 2.03 -50.75 15.21
C ILE A 33 1.34 -49.39 15.36
N GLU A 34 0.18 -49.25 14.72
CA GLU A 34 -0.63 -48.04 14.70
C GLU A 34 -1.11 -47.69 16.13
N SER A 35 -0.65 -46.56 16.67
CA SER A 35 -1.08 -46.04 17.97
C SER A 35 -2.10 -44.92 17.80
N ASN A 36 -3.11 -44.89 18.66
CA ASN A 36 -4.10 -43.81 18.72
C ASN A 36 -3.53 -42.50 19.28
N ILE A 37 -2.34 -42.51 19.89
CA ILE A 37 -1.68 -41.31 20.43
C ILE A 37 -0.79 -40.68 19.37
N LYS A 38 -1.04 -39.40 19.06
CA LYS A 38 -0.29 -38.61 18.07
C LYS A 38 0.38 -37.40 18.74
N ILE A 39 1.70 -37.28 18.57
CA ILE A 39 2.48 -36.20 19.17
C ILE A 39 2.66 -35.06 18.18
N ILE A 40 2.23 -33.86 18.55
CA ILE A 40 2.34 -32.66 17.73
C ILE A 40 3.34 -31.69 18.36
N VAL A 41 4.44 -31.44 17.65
CA VAL A 41 5.46 -30.47 18.09
C VAL A 41 5.13 -29.10 17.51
N VAL A 42 4.94 -28.12 18.40
CA VAL A 42 4.71 -26.71 18.10
C VAL A 42 6.00 -25.94 18.40
N PRO A 43 6.73 -25.49 17.35
CA PRO A 43 7.98 -24.76 17.50
C PRO A 43 7.86 -23.46 18.31
N GLY A 44 9.00 -22.98 18.81
CA GLY A 44 9.20 -21.59 19.22
C GLY A 44 9.46 -20.64 18.05
N ASN A 45 9.97 -19.44 18.32
CA ASN A 45 10.38 -18.48 17.29
C ASN A 45 11.92 -18.47 17.15
N PRO A 46 12.52 -18.87 16.00
CA PRO A 46 11.88 -19.16 14.71
C PRO A 46 11.07 -20.46 14.63
N GLY A 47 9.88 -20.36 14.03
CA GLY A 47 8.96 -21.49 13.79
C GLY A 47 9.32 -22.45 12.65
N VAL A 48 10.61 -22.73 12.46
CA VAL A 48 11.11 -23.59 11.39
C VAL A 48 11.29 -25.01 11.93
N VAL A 49 10.58 -25.99 11.35
CA VAL A 49 10.55 -27.38 11.86
C VAL A 49 11.89 -28.11 11.75
N ASP A 50 12.74 -27.68 10.82
CA ASP A 50 14.05 -28.30 10.55
C ASP A 50 14.98 -28.23 11.78
N PHE A 51 14.82 -27.23 12.66
CA PHE A 51 15.55 -27.17 13.93
C PHE A 51 15.25 -28.35 14.87
N TYR A 52 14.09 -28.99 14.74
CA TYR A 52 13.62 -30.02 15.68
C TYR A 52 13.98 -31.45 15.24
N TYR A 53 14.77 -31.60 14.17
CA TYR A 53 15.11 -32.90 13.60
C TYR A 53 15.68 -33.88 14.66
N ASP A 54 16.74 -33.49 15.36
CA ASP A 54 17.38 -34.34 16.37
C ASP A 54 16.48 -34.59 17.59
N PHE A 55 15.68 -33.60 17.97
CA PHE A 55 14.72 -33.73 19.06
C PHE A 55 13.65 -34.78 18.74
N ILE A 56 13.07 -34.73 17.54
CA ILE A 56 12.08 -35.71 17.09
C ILE A 56 12.72 -37.10 16.98
N LYS A 57 13.95 -37.21 16.48
CA LYS A 57 14.67 -38.50 16.37
C LYS A 57 14.85 -39.16 17.74
N HIS A 58 15.30 -38.39 18.75
CA HIS A 58 15.44 -38.88 20.11
C HIS A 58 14.09 -39.21 20.77
N LEU A 59 13.09 -38.35 20.61
CA LEU A 59 11.75 -38.57 21.15
C LEU A 59 11.12 -39.84 20.56
N TYR A 60 11.24 -40.05 19.24
CA TYR A 60 10.81 -41.27 18.58
C TYR A 60 11.57 -42.50 19.07
N SER A 61 12.88 -42.38 19.29
CA SER A 61 13.69 -43.50 19.76
C SER A 61 13.23 -44.04 21.12
N ASN A 62 12.71 -43.16 21.98
CA ASN A 62 12.21 -43.48 23.30
C ASN A 62 10.74 -43.95 23.29
N LEU A 63 9.87 -43.29 22.51
CA LEU A 63 8.41 -43.51 22.57
C LEU A 63 7.86 -44.46 21.52
N LYS A 64 8.51 -44.55 20.35
CA LYS A 64 8.00 -45.29 19.17
C LYS A 64 6.58 -44.87 18.72
N LEU A 65 6.21 -43.60 18.95
CA LEU A 65 4.92 -43.00 18.54
C LEU A 65 5.06 -42.11 17.30
N ASP A 66 3.95 -41.87 16.60
CA ASP A 66 3.89 -40.92 15.49
C ASP A 66 4.11 -39.49 16.01
N ILE A 67 5.17 -38.84 15.53
CA ILE A 67 5.54 -37.47 15.90
C ILE A 67 5.51 -36.59 14.66
N ILE A 68 4.81 -35.45 14.76
CA ILE A 68 4.65 -34.48 13.67
C ILE A 68 4.94 -33.08 14.22
N ALA A 69 6.00 -32.44 13.72
CA ALA A 69 6.26 -31.03 13.93
C ALA A 69 5.61 -30.20 12.82
N VAL A 70 5.06 -29.04 13.18
CA VAL A 70 4.39 -28.14 12.23
C VAL A 70 4.95 -26.72 12.31
N SER A 71 5.34 -26.15 11.18
CA SER A 71 5.93 -24.80 11.12
C SER A 71 4.94 -23.71 11.51
N HIS A 72 5.43 -22.56 11.98
CA HIS A 72 4.58 -21.37 12.07
C HIS A 72 4.21 -20.90 10.66
N LEU A 73 2.96 -20.44 10.48
CA LEU A 73 2.50 -19.89 9.22
C LEU A 73 3.38 -18.69 8.86
N GLY A 74 3.88 -18.65 7.63
CA GLY A 74 4.87 -17.64 7.18
C GLY A 74 6.34 -18.03 7.41
N HIS A 75 6.63 -19.03 8.26
CA HIS A 75 8.00 -19.47 8.56
C HIS A 75 8.53 -20.52 7.56
N CYS A 76 7.77 -20.80 6.51
CA CYS A 76 8.15 -21.67 5.39
C CYS A 76 8.92 -20.90 4.27
N GLY A 77 9.11 -19.58 4.45
CA GLY A 77 9.92 -18.71 3.60
C GLY A 77 9.31 -18.32 2.25
N LYS A 78 8.02 -18.55 1.98
CA LYS A 78 7.44 -18.20 0.66
C LYS A 78 6.20 -17.30 0.71
N ILE A 79 5.66 -17.06 1.90
CA ILE A 79 4.42 -16.30 2.09
C ILE A 79 4.76 -14.81 2.24
N GLN A 80 4.15 -13.96 1.42
CA GLN A 80 4.43 -12.51 1.37
C GLN A 80 3.66 -11.69 2.41
N GLU A 81 3.27 -12.33 3.51
CA GLU A 81 2.50 -11.75 4.61
C GLU A 81 3.15 -12.08 5.94
N SER A 82 2.82 -11.29 6.98
CA SER A 82 3.30 -11.50 8.34
C SER A 82 2.16 -11.87 9.27
N PHE A 83 2.39 -12.90 10.08
CA PHE A 83 1.37 -13.49 10.96
C PHE A 83 1.71 -13.29 12.44
N SER A 84 0.70 -12.91 13.21
CA SER A 84 0.78 -12.68 14.66
C SER A 84 0.74 -13.99 15.46
N VAL A 85 1.07 -13.94 16.75
CA VAL A 85 0.93 -15.10 17.66
C VAL A 85 -0.51 -15.63 17.68
N GLU A 86 -1.50 -14.74 17.67
CA GLU A 86 -2.93 -15.11 17.64
C GLU A 86 -3.28 -15.96 16.41
N GLU A 87 -2.74 -15.60 15.24
CA GLU A 87 -2.97 -16.35 14.00
C GLU A 87 -2.23 -17.68 13.98
N GLN A 88 -1.13 -17.79 14.74
CA GLN A 88 -0.49 -19.09 14.94
C GLN A 88 -1.37 -20.05 15.75
N ILE A 89 -2.19 -19.56 16.70
CA ILE A 89 -3.14 -20.36 17.46
C ILE A 89 -4.22 -20.94 16.54
N GLU A 90 -4.84 -20.09 15.73
CA GLU A 90 -5.82 -20.52 14.74
C GLU A 90 -5.22 -21.52 13.75
N HIS A 91 -4.01 -21.23 13.26
CA HIS A 91 -3.29 -22.10 12.33
C HIS A 91 -3.08 -23.51 12.90
N LYS A 92 -2.72 -23.64 14.18
CA LYS A 92 -2.53 -24.95 14.81
C LYS A 92 -3.86 -25.70 14.98
N ALA A 93 -4.95 -25.01 15.29
CA ALA A 93 -6.27 -25.63 15.34
C ALA A 93 -6.69 -26.18 13.96
N LEU A 94 -6.51 -25.40 12.89
CA LEU A 94 -6.77 -25.84 11.52
C LEU A 94 -5.89 -27.00 11.09
N PHE A 95 -4.64 -27.03 11.55
CA PHE A 95 -3.74 -28.15 11.29
C PHE A 95 -4.21 -29.45 11.98
N LEU A 96 -4.70 -29.39 13.21
CA LEU A 96 -5.29 -30.57 13.88
C LEU A 96 -6.53 -31.08 13.13
N ASP A 97 -7.37 -30.17 12.63
CA ASP A 97 -8.51 -30.49 11.76
C ASP A 97 -8.07 -31.26 10.50
N TRP A 98 -7.05 -30.73 9.82
CA TRP A 98 -6.49 -31.33 8.61
C TRP A 98 -5.91 -32.72 8.87
N LEU A 99 -5.21 -32.90 10.00
CA LEU A 99 -4.65 -34.18 10.40
C LEU A 99 -5.74 -35.24 10.59
N LEU A 100 -6.79 -34.92 11.35
CA LEU A 100 -7.90 -35.83 11.57
C LEU A 100 -8.53 -36.25 10.25
N LYS A 101 -8.81 -35.28 9.38
CA LYS A 101 -9.52 -35.53 8.13
C LYS A 101 -8.72 -36.29 7.09
N TYR A 102 -7.48 -35.89 6.83
CA TYR A 102 -6.72 -36.39 5.67
C TYR A 102 -5.58 -37.32 6.01
N ARG A 103 -4.97 -37.15 7.17
CA ARG A 103 -3.84 -37.99 7.57
C ARG A 103 -4.31 -39.21 8.34
N PHE A 104 -5.37 -39.06 9.10
CA PHE A 104 -5.91 -40.10 9.96
C PHE A 104 -7.35 -40.52 9.62
N ASN A 105 -7.88 -40.07 8.46
CA ASN A 105 -9.15 -40.52 7.89
C ASN A 105 -10.33 -40.57 8.87
N ASP A 106 -10.49 -39.53 9.69
CA ASP A 106 -11.56 -39.37 10.70
C ASP A 106 -11.63 -40.52 11.73
N GLN A 107 -10.49 -41.15 12.05
CA GLN A 107 -10.38 -42.11 13.16
C GLN A 107 -10.84 -41.46 14.48
N LYS A 108 -11.87 -42.05 15.10
CA LYS A 108 -12.58 -41.46 16.25
C LYS A 108 -11.83 -41.53 17.58
N ASP A 109 -10.83 -42.40 17.70
CA ASP A 109 -10.15 -42.68 18.98
C ASP A 109 -8.78 -41.99 19.11
N ILE A 110 -8.45 -41.07 18.20
CA ILE A 110 -7.18 -40.36 18.22
C ILE A 110 -7.08 -39.45 19.44
N LYS A 111 -5.88 -39.39 20.02
CA LYS A 111 -5.52 -38.57 21.17
C LYS A 111 -4.29 -37.75 20.84
N PHE A 112 -4.34 -36.44 21.06
CA PHE A 112 -3.22 -35.54 20.79
C PHE A 112 -2.41 -35.23 22.05
N VAL A 113 -1.08 -35.25 21.90
CA VAL A 113 -0.10 -34.73 22.86
C VAL A 113 0.55 -33.53 22.20
N LEU A 114 0.41 -32.33 22.78
CA LEU A 114 1.07 -31.14 22.25
C LEU A 114 2.39 -30.90 22.97
N ILE A 115 3.46 -30.66 22.22
CA ILE A 115 4.76 -30.25 22.76
C ILE A 115 5.05 -28.85 22.25
N GLY A 116 4.92 -27.85 23.12
CA GLY A 116 5.24 -26.48 22.79
C GLY A 116 6.64 -26.11 23.25
N HIS A 117 7.40 -25.42 22.40
CA HIS A 117 8.69 -24.81 22.79
C HIS A 117 8.56 -23.29 22.77
N SER A 118 9.03 -22.59 23.81
CA SER A 118 9.04 -21.12 23.87
C SER A 118 7.62 -20.58 23.66
N VAL A 119 7.40 -19.64 22.73
CA VAL A 119 6.07 -19.15 22.34
C VAL A 119 5.12 -20.26 21.87
N GLY A 120 5.65 -21.37 21.36
CA GLY A 120 4.89 -22.57 21.00
C GLY A 120 4.18 -23.21 22.20
N SER A 121 4.70 -23.02 23.42
CA SER A 121 4.02 -23.40 24.67
C SER A 121 2.75 -22.58 24.87
N TYR A 122 2.85 -21.25 24.70
CA TYR A 122 1.70 -20.37 24.80
C TYR A 122 0.65 -20.70 23.73
N VAL A 123 1.08 -20.90 22.48
CA VAL A 123 0.20 -21.35 21.39
C VAL A 123 -0.51 -22.65 21.73
N SER A 124 0.20 -23.66 22.25
CA SER A 124 -0.36 -24.97 22.58
C SER A 124 -1.40 -24.89 23.71
N LEU A 125 -1.14 -24.10 24.76
CA LEU A 125 -2.09 -23.88 25.85
C LEU A 125 -3.36 -23.16 25.38
N LYS A 126 -3.23 -22.19 24.47
CA LYS A 126 -4.38 -21.51 23.87
C LYS A 126 -5.19 -22.41 22.98
N VAL A 127 -4.53 -23.29 22.21
CA VAL A 127 -5.23 -24.32 21.43
C VAL A 127 -6.01 -25.25 22.35
N LEU A 128 -5.39 -25.73 23.43
CA LEU A 128 -6.08 -26.54 24.44
C LEU A 128 -7.28 -25.79 25.03
N LYS A 129 -7.12 -24.51 25.41
CA LYS A 129 -8.21 -23.75 26.04
C LYS A 129 -9.39 -23.51 25.11
N ARG A 130 -9.12 -23.12 23.87
CA ARG A 130 -10.14 -22.60 22.94
C ARG A 130 -10.74 -23.69 22.06
N TYR A 131 -10.00 -24.79 21.85
CA TYR A 131 -10.39 -25.86 20.94
C TYR A 131 -10.29 -27.26 21.56
N GLY A 132 -9.99 -27.39 22.87
CA GLY A 132 -9.92 -28.68 23.56
C GLY A 132 -11.23 -29.48 23.53
N ASP A 133 -12.39 -28.82 23.43
CA ASP A 133 -13.68 -29.51 23.27
C ASP A 133 -13.83 -30.16 21.88
N LYS A 134 -13.11 -29.64 20.88
CA LYS A 134 -13.14 -30.11 19.49
C LYS A 134 -12.07 -31.19 19.24
N TYR A 135 -10.94 -31.11 19.94
CA TYR A 135 -9.80 -31.99 19.73
C TYR A 135 -9.41 -32.68 21.04
N PRO A 136 -9.33 -34.03 21.07
CA PRO A 136 -9.00 -34.80 22.27
C PRO A 136 -7.51 -34.65 22.65
N ILE A 137 -7.15 -33.48 23.17
CA ILE A 137 -5.80 -33.15 23.63
C ILE A 137 -5.65 -33.66 25.07
N GLN A 138 -4.77 -34.63 25.27
CA GLN A 138 -4.58 -35.27 26.57
C GLN A 138 -3.65 -34.48 27.50
N THR A 139 -2.61 -33.89 26.93
CA THR A 139 -1.56 -33.23 27.70
C THR A 139 -0.79 -32.23 26.83
N VAL A 140 -0.17 -31.27 27.49
CA VAL A 140 0.75 -30.30 26.88
C VAL A 140 2.07 -30.28 27.63
N CYS A 141 3.17 -30.53 26.91
CA CYS A 141 4.53 -30.38 27.40
C CYS A 141 5.07 -29.00 27.01
N ASN A 142 5.28 -28.13 28.00
CA ASN A 142 5.70 -26.75 27.84
C ASN A 142 7.22 -26.66 28.08
N LEU A 143 7.98 -26.50 27.01
CA LEU A 143 9.44 -26.47 27.02
C LEU A 143 9.91 -25.01 26.96
N PHE A 144 10.67 -24.57 27.96
CA PHE A 144 11.19 -23.20 28.08
C PHE A 144 10.10 -22.14 27.83
N PRO A 145 8.96 -22.21 28.54
CA PRO A 145 7.74 -21.52 28.13
C PRO A 145 7.79 -20.00 28.33
N THR A 146 7.41 -19.25 27.29
CA THR A 146 7.38 -17.80 27.32
C THR A 146 5.98 -17.28 27.66
N PHE A 147 5.65 -17.23 28.96
CA PHE A 147 4.31 -16.80 29.44
C PHE A 147 4.26 -15.39 30.02
N ARG A 148 5.42 -14.74 30.22
CA ARG A 148 5.51 -13.42 30.88
C ARG A 148 6.71 -12.63 30.32
N ASN A 149 6.48 -11.33 30.15
CA ASN A 149 7.41 -10.22 29.88
C ASN A 149 8.74 -10.54 29.18
N LEU A 150 8.67 -11.12 27.98
CA LEU A 150 9.84 -11.37 27.13
C LEU A 150 10.63 -10.11 26.77
N TYR A 151 9.94 -8.97 26.73
CA TYR A 151 10.53 -7.69 26.40
C TYR A 151 11.72 -7.39 27.31
N GLU A 152 11.66 -7.69 28.61
CA GLU A 152 12.74 -7.37 29.54
C GLU A 152 14.03 -8.14 29.23
N GLY A 153 13.91 -9.41 28.83
CA GLY A 153 15.02 -10.29 28.46
C GLY A 153 15.71 -9.95 27.13
N LEU A 154 15.12 -9.08 26.30
CA LEU A 154 15.72 -8.67 25.02
C LEU A 154 16.86 -7.65 25.22
N SER A 155 17.94 -7.83 24.46
CA SER A 155 19.03 -6.83 24.39
C SER A 155 18.53 -5.49 23.82
N PRO A 156 19.16 -4.35 24.14
CA PRO A 156 18.75 -3.04 23.62
C PRO A 156 18.69 -2.98 22.09
N PHE A 157 19.62 -3.67 21.43
CA PHE A 157 19.62 -3.81 19.97
C PHE A 157 18.39 -4.58 19.50
N ILE A 158 18.11 -5.76 20.08
CA ILE A 158 16.94 -6.57 19.68
C ILE A 158 15.63 -5.84 19.96
N LYS A 159 15.52 -5.10 21.07
CA LYS A 159 14.38 -4.21 21.35
C LYS A 159 14.17 -3.18 20.25
N MET A 160 15.22 -2.48 19.84
CA MET A 160 15.14 -1.52 18.74
C MET A 160 14.66 -2.17 17.45
N VAL A 161 15.22 -3.35 17.12
CA VAL A 161 14.88 -4.11 15.91
C VAL A 161 13.43 -4.57 15.92
N VAL A 162 12.98 -5.17 17.01
CA VAL A 162 11.64 -5.77 17.14
C VAL A 162 10.57 -4.69 17.24
N MET A 163 10.81 -3.55 17.91
CA MET A 163 9.77 -2.54 18.14
C MET A 163 9.48 -1.64 16.93
N ARG A 164 10.45 -1.39 16.05
CA ARG A 164 10.27 -0.47 14.91
C ARG A 164 10.04 -1.24 13.60
N SER A 165 8.96 -0.92 12.88
CA SER A 165 8.64 -1.58 11.60
C SER A 165 9.74 -1.38 10.55
N SER A 166 10.31 -0.18 10.47
CA SER A 166 11.39 0.14 9.53
C SER A 166 12.64 -0.68 9.78
N THR A 167 13.00 -0.95 11.04
CA THR A 167 14.18 -1.76 11.37
C THR A 167 13.95 -3.24 11.10
N ARG A 168 12.74 -3.77 11.35
CA ARG A 168 12.38 -5.14 10.95
C ARG A 168 12.52 -5.34 9.45
N SER A 169 11.98 -4.43 8.65
CA SER A 169 12.12 -4.47 7.19
C SER A 169 13.58 -4.33 6.75
N ALA A 170 14.34 -3.39 7.31
CA ALA A 170 15.74 -3.20 6.96
C ALA A 170 16.60 -4.44 7.24
N ILE A 171 16.43 -5.08 8.40
CA ILE A 171 17.16 -6.30 8.75
C ILE A 171 16.71 -7.49 7.91
N SER A 172 15.42 -7.61 7.65
CA SER A 172 14.90 -8.65 6.74
C SER A 172 15.47 -8.48 5.33
N SER A 173 15.58 -7.25 4.84
CA SER A 173 16.22 -6.94 3.55
C SER A 173 17.70 -7.29 3.58
N PHE A 174 18.43 -6.93 4.64
CA PHE A 174 19.83 -7.29 4.79
C PHE A 174 20.02 -8.81 4.73
N LEU A 175 19.27 -9.58 5.53
CA LEU A 175 19.33 -11.04 5.55
C LEU A 175 18.97 -11.69 4.21
N HIS A 176 18.12 -11.04 3.40
CA HIS A 176 17.76 -11.54 2.07
C HIS A 176 18.92 -11.49 1.07
N TYR A 177 19.83 -10.53 1.22
CA TYR A 177 20.95 -10.33 0.28
C TYR A 177 22.27 -10.97 0.73
N ILE A 178 22.29 -11.63 1.90
CA ILE A 178 23.48 -12.38 2.32
C ILE A 178 23.68 -13.57 1.37
N PRO A 179 24.85 -13.71 0.72
CA PRO A 179 25.12 -14.85 -0.15
C PRO A 179 24.97 -16.17 0.60
N SER A 180 24.36 -17.17 -0.03
CA SER A 180 24.10 -18.48 0.59
C SER A 180 25.37 -19.17 1.10
N MET A 181 26.54 -18.90 0.50
CA MET A 181 27.86 -19.37 0.99
C MET A 181 28.20 -18.79 2.36
N VAL A 182 27.93 -17.50 2.59
CA VAL A 182 28.16 -16.82 3.87
C VAL A 182 27.14 -17.30 4.90
N THR A 183 25.87 -17.40 4.52
CA THR A 183 24.81 -17.94 5.38
C THR A 183 25.12 -19.38 5.81
N ASN A 184 25.55 -20.24 4.88
CA ASN A 184 25.98 -21.61 5.18
C ASN A 184 27.20 -21.65 6.10
N ALA A 185 28.21 -20.79 5.87
CA ALA A 185 29.38 -20.71 6.73
C ALA A 185 29.00 -20.32 8.17
N VAL A 186 28.17 -19.27 8.34
CA VAL A 186 27.70 -18.81 9.66
C VAL A 186 26.87 -19.89 10.36
N LEU A 187 25.93 -20.52 9.65
CA LEU A 187 25.12 -21.59 10.21
C LEU A 187 25.96 -22.84 10.55
N GLY A 188 27.10 -23.05 9.89
CA GLY A 188 28.03 -24.13 10.18
C GLY A 188 28.73 -24.02 11.54
N PHE A 189 28.76 -22.83 12.15
CA PHE A 189 29.25 -22.63 13.52
C PHE A 189 28.16 -22.84 14.58
N ILE A 190 26.89 -22.92 14.18
CA ILE A 190 25.72 -22.91 15.09
C ILE A 190 24.98 -24.25 15.07
N LEU A 191 24.83 -24.87 13.90
CA LEU A 191 24.02 -26.06 13.69
C LEU A 191 24.87 -27.35 13.74
N PRO A 192 24.36 -28.41 14.38
CA PRO A 192 25.14 -29.62 14.66
C PRO A 192 25.35 -30.53 13.44
N THR A 193 24.45 -30.47 12.45
CA THR A 193 24.46 -31.38 11.29
C THR A 193 24.36 -30.64 9.96
N ASP A 194 25.05 -31.17 8.95
CA ASP A 194 25.07 -30.60 7.59
C ASP A 194 23.67 -30.60 6.94
N GLU A 195 22.84 -31.61 7.24
CA GLU A 195 21.48 -31.74 6.72
C GLU A 195 20.56 -30.61 7.19
N VAL A 196 20.54 -30.34 8.49
CA VAL A 196 19.74 -29.26 9.09
C VAL A 196 20.25 -27.90 8.63
N ARG A 197 21.58 -27.74 8.51
CA ARG A 197 22.21 -26.52 7.98
C ARG A 197 21.77 -26.19 6.57
N ILE A 198 21.78 -27.18 5.67
CA ILE A 198 21.37 -27.01 4.27
C ILE A 198 19.87 -26.70 4.19
N ALA A 199 19.04 -27.39 4.97
CA ALA A 199 17.59 -27.17 4.97
C ALA A 199 17.21 -25.75 5.42
N ILE A 200 17.86 -25.23 6.47
CA ILE A 200 17.59 -23.89 7.00
C ILE A 200 18.13 -22.80 6.07
N SER A 201 19.35 -22.97 5.52
CA SER A 201 19.96 -21.95 4.67
C SER A 201 19.16 -21.68 3.39
N GLN A 202 18.47 -22.70 2.86
CA GLN A 202 17.60 -22.57 1.70
C GLN A 202 16.29 -21.81 1.98
N LYS A 203 15.87 -21.73 3.26
CA LYS A 203 14.62 -21.06 3.66
C LYS A 203 14.82 -19.60 4.04
N ILE A 204 16.06 -19.17 4.34
CA ILE A 204 16.37 -17.80 4.72
C ILE A 204 16.11 -16.85 3.54
N ASN A 205 15.16 -15.94 3.74
CA ASN A 205 14.87 -14.84 2.85
C ASN A 205 14.13 -13.72 3.61
N TYR A 206 13.84 -12.64 2.89
CA TYR A 206 13.13 -11.48 3.41
C TYR A 206 11.86 -11.85 4.19
N TYR A 207 11.02 -12.72 3.64
CA TYR A 207 9.71 -13.03 4.23
C TYR A 207 9.82 -13.91 5.47
N LEU A 208 10.74 -14.87 5.48
CA LEU A 208 11.02 -15.66 6.69
C LEU A 208 11.52 -14.76 7.81
N ALA A 209 12.52 -13.91 7.53
CA ALA A 209 13.09 -12.99 8.51
C ALA A 209 12.03 -12.01 9.04
N LEU A 210 11.19 -11.49 8.15
CA LEU A 210 10.12 -10.56 8.53
C LEU A 210 9.06 -11.23 9.41
N ASN A 211 8.67 -12.46 9.11
CA ASN A 211 7.72 -13.22 9.94
C ASN A 211 8.29 -13.51 11.34
N ILE A 212 9.55 -13.93 11.43
CA ILE A 212 10.24 -14.15 12.71
C ILE A 212 10.23 -12.87 13.55
N LEU A 213 10.62 -11.74 12.96
CA LEU A 213 10.69 -10.46 13.68
C LEU A 213 9.32 -9.87 14.01
N TYR A 214 8.32 -10.08 13.14
CA TYR A 214 6.95 -9.64 13.38
C TYR A 214 6.28 -10.47 14.47
N MET A 215 6.47 -11.79 14.45
CA MET A 215 5.98 -12.68 15.50
C MET A 215 6.63 -12.33 16.85
N ALA A 216 7.94 -12.05 16.88
CA ALA A 216 8.63 -11.58 18.09
C ALA A 216 8.04 -10.26 18.63
N TYR A 217 7.63 -9.35 17.75
CA TYR A 217 6.96 -8.11 18.15
C TYR A 217 5.60 -8.40 18.79
N THR A 218 4.76 -9.21 18.15
CA THR A 218 3.46 -9.57 18.71
C THR A 218 3.60 -10.36 20.00
N GLU A 219 4.62 -11.21 20.12
CA GLU A 219 4.96 -11.92 21.36
C GLU A 219 5.23 -10.94 22.51
N THR A 220 6.03 -9.89 22.29
CA THR A 220 6.31 -8.87 23.31
C THR A 220 5.11 -7.97 23.65
N GLU A 221 4.19 -7.76 22.71
CA GLU A 221 3.02 -6.93 22.93
C GLU A 221 1.87 -7.69 23.60
N ASP A 222 1.63 -8.93 23.16
CA ASP A 222 0.49 -9.75 23.55
C ASP A 222 0.78 -10.56 24.82
N ILE A 223 2.04 -10.97 25.05
CA ILE A 223 2.45 -11.83 26.17
C ILE A 223 3.28 -11.02 27.19
N ARG A 224 2.61 -10.09 27.88
CA ARG A 224 3.22 -9.30 28.95
C ARG A 224 3.17 -10.00 30.30
N GLU A 225 2.07 -10.69 30.57
CA GLU A 225 1.84 -11.45 31.79
C GLU A 225 1.01 -12.71 31.49
N LEU A 226 0.98 -13.64 32.44
CA LEU A 226 0.19 -14.86 32.30
C LEU A 226 -1.30 -14.48 32.34
N ASP A 227 -1.95 -14.56 31.18
CA ASP A 227 -3.33 -14.16 31.02
C ASP A 227 -4.33 -15.12 31.67
N GLN A 228 -5.60 -14.70 31.73
CA GLN A 228 -6.68 -15.43 32.38
C GLN A 228 -7.03 -16.76 31.69
N GLU A 229 -6.84 -16.89 30.38
CA GLU A 229 -7.11 -18.14 29.68
C GLU A 229 -6.07 -19.20 30.09
N CYS A 230 -4.78 -18.85 30.08
CA CYS A 230 -3.71 -19.75 30.50
C CYS A 230 -3.82 -20.09 32.00
N LYS A 231 -4.15 -19.11 32.86
CA LYS A 231 -4.45 -19.35 34.28
C LYS A 231 -5.60 -20.34 34.46
N SER A 232 -6.65 -20.24 33.66
CA SER A 232 -7.78 -21.17 33.72
C SER A 232 -7.39 -22.59 33.30
N VAL A 233 -6.51 -22.74 32.31
CA VAL A 233 -5.96 -24.05 31.93
C VAL A 233 -5.13 -24.62 33.07
N PHE A 234 -4.30 -23.80 33.73
CA PHE A 234 -3.48 -24.27 34.85
C PHE A 234 -4.36 -24.72 36.02
N GLN A 235 -5.47 -24.05 36.29
CA GLN A 235 -6.40 -24.48 37.33
C GLN A 235 -7.12 -25.79 37.01
N GLN A 236 -7.37 -26.08 35.72
CA GLN A 236 -8.19 -27.22 35.29
C GLN A 236 -7.36 -28.46 34.92
N ASN A 237 -6.11 -28.27 34.48
CA ASN A 237 -5.33 -29.31 33.82
C ASN A 237 -3.92 -29.46 34.41
N LEU A 238 -3.61 -28.89 35.58
CA LEU A 238 -2.24 -28.81 36.11
C LEU A 238 -1.50 -30.16 36.11
N ASP A 239 -2.19 -31.22 36.54
CA ASP A 239 -1.61 -32.58 36.67
C ASP A 239 -1.26 -33.22 35.32
N SER A 240 -1.92 -32.77 34.25
CA SER A 240 -1.68 -33.20 32.87
C SER A 240 -0.78 -32.24 32.09
N LEU A 241 -0.10 -31.29 32.74
CA LEU A 241 0.85 -30.38 32.11
C LEU A 241 2.26 -30.64 32.63
N LEU A 242 3.23 -30.59 31.72
CA LEU A 242 4.65 -30.58 32.05
C LEU A 242 5.23 -29.20 31.75
N PHE A 243 6.07 -28.68 32.64
CA PHE A 243 6.84 -27.45 32.43
C PHE A 243 8.31 -27.72 32.66
N ILE A 244 9.16 -27.45 31.67
CA ILE A 244 10.62 -27.58 31.80
C ILE A 244 11.27 -26.21 31.64
N TYR A 245 12.03 -25.80 32.66
CA TYR A 245 12.84 -24.58 32.69
C TYR A 245 14.34 -24.90 32.71
N GLY A 246 15.19 -23.98 32.23
CA GLY A 246 16.65 -24.12 32.24
C GLY A 246 17.36 -23.15 33.18
N THR A 247 18.63 -23.42 33.48
CA THR A 247 19.47 -22.60 34.38
C THR A 247 19.96 -21.29 33.76
N SER A 248 20.13 -21.24 32.44
CA SER A 248 20.78 -20.15 31.72
C SER A 248 19.94 -19.71 30.52
N ASP A 249 18.76 -19.16 30.82
CA ASP A 249 17.81 -18.68 29.81
C ASP A 249 17.50 -17.19 30.00
N PRO A 250 17.94 -16.31 29.07
CA PRO A 250 17.66 -14.87 29.15
C PRO A 250 16.20 -14.52 28.82
N TYR A 251 15.45 -15.42 28.18
CA TYR A 251 14.04 -15.24 27.80
C TYR A 251 13.08 -15.80 28.85
N THR A 252 13.47 -16.85 29.57
CA THR A 252 12.76 -17.37 30.75
C THR A 252 13.70 -17.44 31.95
N PRO A 253 13.90 -16.32 32.67
CA PRO A 253 14.83 -16.27 33.79
C PRO A 253 14.52 -17.35 34.84
N HIS A 254 15.55 -17.85 35.55
CA HIS A 254 15.38 -18.88 36.59
C HIS A 254 14.33 -18.50 37.66
N GLN A 255 14.09 -17.20 37.87
CA GLN A 255 13.01 -16.69 38.71
C GLN A 255 11.63 -17.21 38.29
N PHE A 256 11.37 -17.37 36.98
CA PHE A 256 10.06 -17.84 36.49
C PHE A 256 9.77 -19.28 36.90
N TYR A 257 10.79 -20.12 37.01
CA TYR A 257 10.64 -21.46 37.58
C TYR A 257 10.23 -21.38 39.06
N HIS A 258 10.91 -20.55 39.84
CA HIS A 258 10.58 -20.37 41.26
C HIS A 258 9.17 -19.79 41.46
N ASP A 259 8.79 -18.80 40.66
CA ASP A 259 7.45 -18.21 40.68
C ASP A 259 6.39 -19.27 40.34
N MET A 260 6.61 -20.06 39.27
CA MET A 260 5.68 -21.12 38.88
C MET A 260 5.59 -22.23 39.92
N LYS A 261 6.71 -22.64 40.53
CA LYS A 261 6.71 -23.66 41.59
C LYS A 261 6.05 -23.16 42.88
N SER A 262 6.17 -21.86 43.16
CA SER A 262 5.48 -21.19 44.26
C SER A 262 3.98 -21.06 44.02
N ASP A 263 3.58 -20.60 42.83
CA ASP A 263 2.18 -20.39 42.45
C ASP A 263 1.42 -21.72 42.29
N TYR A 264 2.11 -22.78 41.83
CA TYR A 264 1.51 -24.08 41.48
C TYR A 264 2.34 -25.27 42.03
N PRO A 265 2.37 -25.48 43.36
CA PRO A 265 3.29 -26.43 44.01
C PRO A 265 3.07 -27.90 43.61
N THR A 266 1.85 -28.27 43.22
CA THR A 266 1.49 -29.64 42.81
C THR A 266 1.75 -29.93 41.33
N GLY A 267 2.11 -28.92 40.52
CA GLY A 267 2.33 -29.10 39.09
C GLY A 267 3.64 -29.83 38.75
N ASN A 268 3.66 -30.52 37.61
CA ASN A 268 4.87 -31.14 37.05
C ASN A 268 5.78 -30.06 36.46
N ILE A 269 6.49 -29.37 37.34
CA ILE A 269 7.39 -28.26 37.02
C ILE A 269 8.81 -28.70 37.33
N GLU A 270 9.61 -28.85 36.29
CA GLU A 270 10.99 -29.33 36.31
C GLU A 270 11.99 -28.21 36.01
N PHE A 271 13.16 -28.32 36.63
CA PHE A 271 14.29 -27.43 36.41
C PHE A 271 15.48 -28.26 35.92
N ALA A 272 15.88 -28.07 34.67
CA ALA A 272 17.01 -28.76 34.06
C ALA A 272 18.33 -28.11 34.50
N GLN A 273 18.96 -28.69 35.53
CA GLN A 273 20.17 -28.17 36.19
C GLN A 273 21.45 -28.31 35.34
N GLU A 274 21.42 -29.05 34.24
CA GLU A 274 22.60 -29.38 33.41
C GLU A 274 23.03 -28.27 32.44
N GLY A 275 22.67 -27.01 32.68
CA GLY A 275 23.11 -25.91 31.81
C GLY A 275 22.38 -25.84 30.47
N ILE A 276 21.20 -26.47 30.33
CA ILE A 276 20.50 -26.55 29.05
C ILE A 276 20.03 -25.14 28.60
N PRO A 277 20.44 -24.65 27.42
CA PRO A 277 20.07 -23.32 26.93
C PRO A 277 18.63 -23.31 26.37
N HIS A 278 18.04 -22.11 26.25
CA HIS A 278 16.72 -21.90 25.62
C HIS A 278 16.61 -22.62 24.26
N ALA A 279 17.62 -22.45 23.41
CA ALA A 279 17.71 -23.10 22.10
C ALA A 279 18.22 -24.56 22.21
N PHE A 280 17.58 -25.38 23.07
CA PHE A 280 17.99 -26.76 23.34
C PHE A 280 18.06 -27.63 22.07
N VAL A 281 17.21 -27.33 21.08
CA VAL A 281 17.13 -28.04 19.80
C VAL A 281 18.45 -28.06 19.02
N LEU A 282 19.36 -27.12 19.31
CA LEU A 282 20.64 -27.01 18.62
C LEU A 282 21.65 -28.08 19.07
N ASN A 283 21.76 -28.38 20.36
CA ASN A 283 22.81 -29.27 20.89
C ASN A 283 22.39 -30.11 22.12
N HIS A 284 21.17 -29.94 22.62
CA HIS A 284 20.66 -30.54 23.86
C HIS A 284 19.30 -31.23 23.65
N SER A 285 19.03 -31.70 22.43
CA SER A 285 17.80 -32.42 22.04
C SER A 285 17.57 -33.70 22.85
N LYS A 286 18.63 -34.50 23.08
CA LYS A 286 18.56 -35.78 23.81
C LYS A 286 18.07 -35.65 25.27
N PRO A 287 18.67 -34.81 26.14
CA PRO A 287 18.24 -34.71 27.55
C PRO A 287 16.82 -34.16 27.73
N ILE A 288 16.34 -33.30 26.83
CA ILE A 288 14.95 -32.82 26.86
C ILE A 288 14.00 -33.90 26.34
N ALA A 289 14.38 -34.63 25.29
CA ALA A 289 13.57 -35.73 24.78
C ALA A 289 13.37 -36.84 25.82
N ILE A 290 14.38 -37.16 26.64
CA ILE A 290 14.26 -38.13 27.73
C ILE A 290 13.19 -37.72 28.73
N ARG A 291 13.26 -36.50 29.27
CA ARG A 291 12.28 -35.97 30.25
C ARG A 291 10.85 -35.97 29.72
N VAL A 292 10.68 -35.48 28.49
CA VAL A 292 9.37 -35.47 27.83
C VAL A 292 8.85 -36.90 27.62
N SER A 293 9.73 -37.84 27.25
CA SER A 293 9.34 -39.25 27.07
C SER A 293 8.93 -39.90 28.38
N GLU A 294 9.68 -39.67 29.47
CA GLU A 294 9.38 -40.20 30.80
C GLU A 294 8.03 -39.68 31.30
N PHE A 295 7.77 -38.38 31.15
CA PHE A 295 6.47 -37.81 31.50
C PHE A 295 5.32 -38.41 30.68
N ILE A 296 5.49 -38.55 29.36
CA ILE A 296 4.47 -39.15 28.49
C ILE A 296 4.23 -40.62 28.86
N LEU A 297 5.28 -41.42 29.10
CA LEU A 297 5.15 -42.84 29.48
C LEU A 297 4.49 -43.02 30.85
N ASN A 298 4.84 -42.16 31.81
CA ASN A 298 4.24 -42.20 33.15
C ASN A 298 2.76 -41.78 33.12
N SER A 299 2.41 -40.76 32.33
CA SER A 299 1.02 -40.32 32.15
C SER A 299 0.17 -41.27 31.29
N THR A 300 0.79 -42.16 30.51
CA THR A 300 0.10 -43.20 29.70
C THR A 300 0.01 -44.57 30.37
N SER A 301 0.59 -44.76 31.55
CA SER A 301 0.54 -46.01 32.33
C SER A 301 -0.86 -46.45 32.83
N MET A 302 -1.93 -45.74 32.44
CA MET A 302 -3.33 -46.16 32.61
C MET A 302 -3.88 -47.06 31.49
N PHE A 303 -3.10 -47.50 30.48
CA PHE A 303 -3.65 -48.14 29.26
C PHE A 303 -2.95 -49.43 28.76
N PHE A 304 -2.25 -50.22 29.59
CA PHE A 304 -1.75 -51.54 29.16
C PHE A 304 -2.71 -52.69 29.52
N ILE A 305 -3.72 -52.94 28.67
CA ILE A 305 -4.27 -54.29 28.39
C ILE A 305 -4.72 -54.31 26.93
N ASP A 306 -3.89 -54.84 26.05
CA ASP A 306 -4.24 -55.83 24.99
C ASP A 306 -3.14 -55.83 23.92
N MET A 307 -2.21 -56.77 24.03
CA MET A 307 -1.30 -57.14 22.96
C MET A 307 -1.21 -58.66 22.91
N THR A 308 -2.33 -59.32 22.60
CA THR A 308 -2.34 -60.71 22.10
C THR A 308 -3.55 -60.95 21.20
N SER A 309 -3.37 -60.82 19.88
CA SER A 309 -3.95 -61.78 18.92
C SER A 309 -3.37 -61.54 17.53
N THR A 310 -2.43 -62.40 17.18
CA THR A 310 -2.08 -62.81 15.82
C THR A 310 -3.32 -63.16 14.99
N HIS A 311 -3.36 -62.76 13.72
CA HIS A 311 -3.69 -63.65 12.58
C HIS A 311 -3.53 -62.92 11.24
N ILE A 312 -3.35 -63.74 10.19
CA ILE A 312 -3.57 -63.51 8.75
C ILE A 312 -2.29 -63.51 7.88
N ASP A 313 -1.97 -64.74 7.48
CA ASP A 313 -1.97 -65.26 6.11
C ASP A 313 -0.99 -64.77 5.04
N LEU A 314 -0.14 -65.76 4.72
CA LEU A 314 0.52 -66.02 3.45
C LEU A 314 -0.46 -65.92 2.25
N TYR A 315 -0.09 -65.19 1.20
CA TYR A 315 -0.24 -65.68 -0.17
C TYR A 315 0.82 -65.06 -1.10
N ASN A 316 1.47 -65.96 -1.84
CA ASN A 316 2.50 -65.73 -2.84
C ASN A 316 1.97 -65.02 -4.10
N ASN A 317 2.84 -64.25 -4.76
CA ASN A 317 3.34 -64.45 -6.14
C ASN A 317 4.05 -63.17 -6.61
N GLU A 318 5.38 -63.16 -6.65
CA GLU A 318 6.22 -63.43 -7.83
C GLU A 318 6.09 -62.38 -8.95
N ALA A 319 7.15 -61.58 -9.17
CA ALA A 319 8.05 -61.75 -10.32
C ALA A 319 9.09 -60.60 -10.44
N ASN A 320 10.31 -60.90 -10.00
CA ASN A 320 11.63 -60.68 -10.63
C ASN A 320 11.95 -59.47 -11.54
N ASN A 321 13.00 -58.78 -11.06
CA ASN A 321 14.28 -58.46 -11.74
C ASN A 321 14.35 -57.35 -12.81
N GLU A 322 14.90 -56.21 -12.38
CA GLU A 322 15.74 -55.34 -13.20
C GLU A 322 17.22 -55.54 -12.83
N MET A 323 18.08 -55.75 -13.83
CA MET A 323 19.50 -55.43 -13.77
C MET A 323 20.02 -54.89 -15.12
N ILE A 324 20.42 -53.61 -15.08
CA ILE A 324 21.75 -53.08 -15.46
C ILE A 324 22.19 -53.10 -16.95
N VAL A 325 22.26 -51.87 -17.49
CA VAL A 325 23.33 -51.21 -18.29
C VAL A 325 23.71 -51.78 -19.67
N ASN A 326 23.56 -50.94 -20.71
CA ASN A 326 24.70 -50.50 -21.53
C ASN A 326 24.34 -49.37 -22.52
N SER A 327 25.13 -48.32 -22.48
CA SER A 327 25.20 -47.24 -23.47
C SER A 327 26.54 -47.34 -24.21
N ASN A 328 26.54 -47.30 -25.54
CA ASN A 328 27.73 -47.00 -26.33
C ASN A 328 27.40 -46.32 -27.67
N ASN A 329 28.01 -45.15 -27.87
CA ASN A 329 28.62 -44.55 -29.08
C ASN A 329 27.78 -44.28 -30.35
N SER A 330 27.56 -43.00 -30.71
CA SER A 330 28.34 -42.15 -31.66
C SER A 330 27.68 -42.14 -33.05
N SER A 331 27.63 -41.11 -33.92
CA SER A 331 28.35 -39.84 -34.08
C SER A 331 27.61 -38.93 -35.11
N ASN A 332 27.99 -37.63 -35.15
CA ASN A 332 28.01 -36.66 -36.27
C ASN A 332 26.67 -36.23 -36.94
N ASN A 333 26.35 -34.95 -37.27
CA ASN A 333 27.20 -33.84 -37.70
C ASN A 333 26.37 -32.52 -37.90
N ASN A 334 27.11 -31.39 -37.88
CA ASN A 334 26.95 -30.10 -38.59
C ASN A 334 26.09 -28.91 -38.08
N ASN A 335 26.85 -27.84 -37.82
CA ASN A 335 26.70 -26.41 -38.17
C ASN A 335 25.46 -25.61 -37.73
N ASP A 336 25.64 -24.67 -36.80
CA ASP A 336 25.88 -23.25 -37.16
C ASP A 336 26.05 -22.36 -35.91
N ASN A 337 27.19 -21.67 -35.86
CA ASN A 337 27.47 -20.59 -34.92
C ASN A 337 26.87 -19.29 -35.47
N ASN A 338 25.87 -18.73 -34.79
CA ASN A 338 25.63 -17.28 -34.63
C ASN A 338 24.32 -17.03 -33.88
N ASN A 339 24.39 -16.71 -32.58
CA ASN A 339 23.54 -15.73 -31.87
C ASN A 339 23.64 -15.91 -30.35
N LEU A 340 24.77 -15.50 -29.78
CA LEU A 340 24.94 -15.33 -28.33
C LEU A 340 24.59 -13.89 -27.91
N PHE A 341 23.46 -13.36 -28.39
CA PHE A 341 22.92 -12.05 -27.97
C PHE A 341 21.39 -12.04 -27.80
N LEU A 342 20.70 -13.13 -28.18
CA LEU A 342 19.23 -13.25 -28.10
C LEU A 342 18.71 -14.13 -26.94
N LYS A 343 19.59 -14.61 -26.05
CA LYS A 343 19.18 -15.41 -24.87
C LYS A 343 18.94 -14.61 -23.58
N CYS A 344 19.11 -13.28 -23.60
CA CYS A 344 18.91 -12.42 -22.42
C CYS A 344 17.60 -11.60 -22.40
N ILE A 345 16.70 -11.73 -23.38
CA ILE A 345 15.39 -11.02 -23.38
C ILE A 345 14.21 -12.02 -23.46
N TRP A 346 14.34 -13.21 -22.87
CA TRP A 346 13.27 -14.23 -22.83
C TRP A 346 12.95 -14.72 -21.42
N ARG A 347 13.00 -13.81 -20.44
CA ARG A 347 12.53 -14.03 -19.06
C ARG A 347 11.84 -12.78 -18.50
N ASN A 348 10.63 -12.49 -18.97
CA ASN A 348 9.69 -11.69 -18.18
C ASN A 348 8.33 -12.41 -18.10
N LYS A 349 8.05 -12.93 -16.90
CA LYS A 349 6.95 -13.87 -16.61
C LYS A 349 5.61 -13.17 -16.36
N TYR A 350 5.57 -11.83 -16.44
CA TYR A 350 4.41 -11.03 -16.07
C TYR A 350 3.36 -10.84 -17.17
N ILE A 351 3.67 -11.21 -18.43
CA ILE A 351 2.76 -11.04 -19.58
C ILE A 351 2.07 -12.35 -19.98
N LYS A 352 2.44 -13.49 -19.36
CA LYS A 352 1.94 -14.82 -19.77
C LYS A 352 0.56 -15.19 -19.20
N SER A 353 -0.01 -14.43 -18.27
CA SER A 353 -1.25 -14.80 -17.57
C SER A 353 -2.55 -14.31 -18.22
N ASN A 354 -2.52 -13.39 -19.20
CA ASN A 354 -3.75 -12.78 -19.71
C ASN A 354 -4.18 -13.15 -21.15
N ILE A 355 -3.47 -14.04 -21.86
CA ILE A 355 -3.83 -14.37 -23.26
C ILE A 355 -3.70 -15.87 -23.56
N LYS A 356 -4.29 -16.74 -22.73
CA LYS A 356 -4.56 -18.14 -23.14
C LYS A 356 -5.92 -18.63 -22.65
N ARG A 357 -6.98 -18.07 -23.22
CA ARG A 357 -8.24 -18.77 -23.58
C ARG A 357 -9.19 -17.78 -24.22
N GLN A 358 -9.28 -17.80 -25.55
CA GLN A 358 -10.53 -17.58 -26.27
C GLN A 358 -10.33 -18.04 -27.72
N VAL A 359 -10.99 -19.14 -28.06
CA VAL A 359 -11.05 -19.73 -29.40
C VAL A 359 -12.08 -18.98 -30.24
N PHE A 360 -11.80 -18.94 -31.54
CA PHE A 360 -12.49 -18.32 -32.66
C PHE A 360 -14.04 -18.40 -32.65
N ASN A 361 -14.68 -17.25 -32.90
CA ASN A 361 -15.94 -17.12 -33.64
C ASN A 361 -16.27 -15.64 -33.94
N GLY A 362 -15.63 -15.09 -34.99
CA GLY A 362 -16.11 -13.87 -35.67
C GLY A 362 -16.15 -12.56 -34.88
N LYS A 363 -15.32 -12.37 -33.84
CA LYS A 363 -15.27 -11.14 -33.04
C LYS A 363 -14.00 -10.32 -33.28
N VAL A 364 -14.18 -9.00 -33.32
CA VAL A 364 -13.13 -7.97 -33.39
C VAL A 364 -12.17 -8.11 -32.21
N ILE A 365 -10.87 -8.12 -32.48
CA ILE A 365 -9.80 -8.25 -31.48
C ILE A 365 -9.24 -6.85 -31.18
N THR A 366 -9.26 -6.45 -29.90
CA THR A 366 -8.55 -5.25 -29.43
C THR A 366 -7.10 -5.62 -29.16
N VAL A 367 -6.17 -5.00 -29.89
CA VAL A 367 -4.74 -5.28 -29.79
C VAL A 367 -3.99 -4.03 -29.33
N HIS A 368 -3.18 -4.16 -28.27
CA HIS A 368 -2.28 -3.10 -27.82
C HIS A 368 -1.22 -2.80 -28.90
N LEU A 369 -0.95 -1.52 -29.20
CA LEU A 369 -0.06 -1.08 -30.28
C LEU A 369 1.33 -1.79 -30.30
N PRO A 370 1.98 -2.05 -29.15
CA PRO A 370 3.22 -2.83 -29.13
C PRO A 370 3.05 -4.30 -29.60
N PHE A 371 1.92 -4.93 -29.27
CA PHE A 371 1.59 -6.30 -29.64
C PHE A 371 1.23 -6.45 -31.13
N LEU A 372 0.61 -5.41 -31.70
CA LEU A 372 0.23 -5.31 -33.12
C LEU A 372 1.47 -5.25 -34.03
N LEU A 373 2.53 -4.61 -33.54
CA LEU A 373 3.77 -4.36 -34.28
C LEU A 373 4.76 -5.53 -34.19
N GLU A 374 4.81 -6.28 -33.07
CA GLU A 374 5.60 -7.51 -32.97
C GLU A 374 5.07 -8.67 -33.82
N ASN A 375 3.78 -8.66 -34.18
CA ASN A 375 3.08 -9.79 -34.80
C ASN A 375 2.43 -9.45 -36.16
N TYR A 376 2.81 -8.34 -36.78
CA TYR A 376 2.16 -7.85 -38.00
C TYR A 376 2.20 -8.87 -39.15
N LYS A 377 3.38 -9.48 -39.41
CA LYS A 377 3.55 -10.51 -40.47
C LYS A 377 2.73 -11.78 -40.22
N SER A 378 2.45 -12.12 -38.96
CA SER A 378 1.64 -13.29 -38.58
C SER A 378 0.14 -13.01 -38.58
N LEU A 379 -0.27 -11.75 -38.46
CA LEU A 379 -1.68 -11.32 -38.47
C LEU A 379 -2.21 -11.01 -39.88
N THR A 380 -1.34 -10.59 -40.82
CA THR A 380 -1.73 -10.29 -42.22
C THR A 380 -2.04 -11.54 -43.07
N ASN A 381 -1.64 -12.73 -42.63
CA ASN A 381 -1.93 -14.00 -43.32
C ASN A 381 -3.27 -14.64 -42.92
N ILE A 382 -4.09 -13.96 -42.12
CA ILE A 382 -5.41 -14.46 -41.70
C ILE A 382 -6.49 -13.83 -42.59
N PRO A 383 -7.14 -14.59 -43.48
CA PRO A 383 -8.25 -14.08 -44.26
C PRO A 383 -9.39 -13.63 -43.33
N HIS A 384 -9.95 -12.44 -43.56
CA HIS A 384 -11.07 -11.83 -42.82
C HIS A 384 -10.76 -11.13 -41.48
N LEU A 385 -9.50 -10.92 -41.11
CA LEU A 385 -9.15 -10.10 -39.94
C LEU A 385 -9.35 -8.60 -40.24
N ARG A 386 -10.40 -7.97 -39.70
CA ARG A 386 -10.57 -6.50 -39.70
C ARG A 386 -9.95 -5.91 -38.44
N LEU A 387 -8.77 -5.29 -38.58
CA LEU A 387 -8.11 -4.54 -37.50
C LEU A 387 -8.78 -3.17 -37.34
N LYS A 388 -9.31 -2.88 -36.14
CA LYS A 388 -9.88 -1.57 -35.79
C LYS A 388 -8.99 -0.95 -34.72
N VAL A 389 -8.06 -0.07 -35.13
CA VAL A 389 -7.16 0.63 -34.22
C VAL A 389 -7.87 1.86 -33.68
N TYR A 390 -8.09 1.92 -32.37
CA TYR A 390 -8.69 3.08 -31.71
C TYR A 390 -7.62 4.16 -31.48
N ARG A 391 -7.94 5.41 -31.85
CA ARG A 391 -7.10 6.60 -31.66
C ARG A 391 -6.78 6.82 -30.17
N HIS A 392 -5.57 6.47 -29.75
CA HIS A 392 -5.01 7.01 -28.50
C HIS A 392 -4.27 8.32 -28.81
N HIS A 393 -4.76 9.47 -28.33
CA HIS A 393 -4.08 10.78 -28.52
C HIS A 393 -2.77 10.94 -27.70
N TYR A 394 -2.10 9.83 -27.41
CA TYR A 394 -0.81 9.80 -26.72
C TYR A 394 -0.09 8.54 -27.18
N VAL A 395 1.11 8.72 -27.72
CA VAL A 395 2.00 7.62 -28.06
C VAL A 395 3.40 8.00 -27.57
N GLU A 396 4.03 7.08 -26.84
CA GLU A 396 5.41 7.14 -26.39
C GLU A 396 6.20 6.07 -27.17
N TYR A 397 7.22 6.48 -27.94
CA TYR A 397 7.96 5.58 -28.83
C TYR A 397 9.34 5.21 -28.28
N ALA A 398 9.75 3.94 -28.40
CA ALA A 398 11.11 3.45 -28.12
C ALA A 398 11.98 3.36 -29.40
N SER A 399 13.31 3.37 -29.24
CA SER A 399 14.31 3.49 -30.33
C SER A 399 14.21 2.46 -31.45
N GLU A 400 13.67 1.27 -31.18
CA GLU A 400 13.51 0.20 -32.18
C GLU A 400 12.37 0.47 -33.18
N PHE A 401 11.41 1.33 -32.83
CA PHE A 401 10.25 1.64 -33.68
C PHE A 401 10.55 2.62 -34.82
N ILE A 402 11.56 3.49 -34.65
CA ILE A 402 11.87 4.59 -35.60
C ILE A 402 12.41 4.08 -36.93
N ASN A 403 13.00 2.89 -36.98
CA ASN A 403 13.63 2.35 -38.20
C ASN A 403 12.69 1.47 -39.04
N ASN A 404 11.41 1.33 -38.66
CA ASN A 404 10.47 0.48 -39.37
C ASN A 404 9.51 1.28 -40.27
N GLN A 405 9.68 1.18 -41.59
CA GLN A 405 8.86 1.88 -42.58
C GLN A 405 7.35 1.55 -42.46
N GLN A 406 6.99 0.32 -42.11
CA GLN A 406 5.59 -0.08 -41.98
C GLN A 406 4.93 0.48 -40.71
N ALA A 407 5.72 0.72 -39.65
CA ALA A 407 5.24 1.42 -38.46
C ALA A 407 5.02 2.92 -38.74
N ARG A 408 5.81 3.52 -39.63
CA ARG A 408 5.63 4.91 -40.10
C ARG A 408 4.30 5.05 -40.84
N ASP A 409 4.04 4.18 -41.81
CA ASP A 409 2.82 4.22 -42.62
C ASP A 409 1.56 4.05 -41.74
N LEU A 410 1.61 3.18 -40.72
CA LEU A 410 0.52 2.99 -39.76
C LEU A 410 0.27 4.24 -38.90
N VAL A 411 1.32 4.98 -38.48
CA VAL A 411 1.18 6.23 -37.73
C VAL A 411 0.58 7.34 -38.59
N TYR A 412 0.96 7.41 -39.87
CA TYR A 412 0.39 8.34 -40.85
C TYR A 412 -1.11 8.09 -41.12
N GLU A 413 -1.55 6.83 -41.19
CA GLU A 413 -2.96 6.50 -41.40
C GLU A 413 -3.86 6.80 -40.18
N LEU A 414 -3.30 6.89 -38.97
CA LEU A 414 -4.07 7.01 -37.71
C LEU A 414 -4.50 8.44 -37.33
N LYS A 415 -4.04 9.48 -38.06
CA LYS A 415 -4.43 10.91 -37.88
C LYS A 415 -4.43 11.37 -36.40
N PHE A 416 -3.23 11.50 -35.81
CA PHE A 416 -3.01 11.93 -34.42
C PHE A 416 -2.75 13.44 -34.31
N ASP A 417 -3.72 14.21 -33.81
CA ASP A 417 -3.71 15.67 -34.04
C ASP A 417 -3.44 16.54 -32.78
N ARG A 418 -3.16 15.97 -31.59
CA ARG A 418 -3.09 16.77 -30.33
C ARG A 418 -1.78 16.70 -29.55
N LEU A 419 -1.23 15.52 -29.27
CA LEU A 419 -0.02 15.35 -28.47
C LEU A 419 0.90 14.31 -29.13
N PHE A 420 2.14 14.69 -29.36
CA PHE A 420 3.19 13.81 -29.85
C PHE A 420 4.38 13.81 -28.87
N GLN A 421 4.81 12.63 -28.40
CA GLN A 421 5.92 12.49 -27.45
C GLN A 421 6.94 11.46 -27.95
N PHE A 422 8.19 11.88 -28.07
CA PHE A 422 9.30 10.93 -28.24
C PHE A 422 9.67 10.31 -26.88
N GLY A 423 9.95 9.01 -26.84
CA GLY A 423 10.57 8.38 -25.67
C GLY A 423 12.06 8.75 -25.56
N ASN A 424 12.82 8.04 -24.73
CA ASN A 424 14.25 8.29 -24.49
C ASN A 424 15.14 7.91 -25.69
N ILE A 425 14.98 8.60 -26.81
CA ILE A 425 15.73 8.39 -28.05
C ILE A 425 16.69 9.56 -28.25
N LYS A 426 17.95 9.24 -28.53
CA LYS A 426 18.98 10.24 -28.85
C LYS A 426 18.82 10.64 -30.33
N ASN A 427 18.50 11.91 -30.58
CA ASN A 427 18.46 12.52 -31.92
C ASN A 427 17.65 11.71 -32.96
N PRO A 428 16.33 11.53 -32.78
CA PRO A 428 15.49 10.82 -33.75
C PRO A 428 15.53 11.50 -35.12
N SER A 429 15.49 10.72 -36.22
CA SER A 429 15.29 11.26 -37.57
C SER A 429 13.90 11.90 -37.66
N LEU A 430 13.84 13.19 -38.01
CA LEU A 430 12.64 14.03 -37.87
C LEU A 430 11.78 14.11 -39.14
N ASP A 431 12.33 13.80 -40.32
CA ASP A 431 11.77 14.20 -41.61
C ASP A 431 10.51 13.42 -42.05
N SER A 432 9.97 12.50 -41.23
CA SER A 432 8.81 11.68 -41.62
C SER A 432 8.00 11.10 -40.46
N PHE A 433 8.00 11.72 -39.28
CA PHE A 433 7.37 11.11 -38.09
C PHE A 433 6.39 11.97 -37.31
N ILE A 434 6.35 13.28 -37.54
CA ILE A 434 5.48 14.17 -36.78
C ILE A 434 4.18 14.39 -37.58
N PRO A 435 3.01 14.06 -37.01
CA PRO A 435 1.73 14.29 -37.70
C PRO A 435 1.46 15.78 -37.95
N ASN A 436 0.80 16.08 -39.07
CA ASN A 436 0.27 17.43 -39.32
C ASN A 436 -0.77 17.82 -38.26
N GLY A 437 -0.69 19.04 -37.75
CA GLY A 437 -1.68 19.59 -36.82
C GLY A 437 -1.43 19.35 -35.33
N VAL A 438 -0.27 18.81 -34.94
CA VAL A 438 0.11 18.60 -33.53
C VAL A 438 0.06 19.90 -32.72
N ARG A 439 -0.64 19.86 -31.57
CA ARG A 439 -0.75 21.00 -30.63
C ARG A 439 0.25 20.95 -29.48
N ILE A 440 0.69 19.76 -29.07
CA ILE A 440 1.65 19.54 -27.99
C ILE A 440 2.74 18.62 -28.50
N LEU A 441 3.98 19.11 -28.55
CA LEU A 441 5.15 18.33 -28.93
C LEU A 441 6.10 18.21 -27.74
N LYS A 442 6.40 16.98 -27.33
CA LYS A 442 7.39 16.68 -26.30
C LYS A 442 8.51 15.83 -26.89
N LEU A 443 9.71 16.39 -26.92
CA LEU A 443 10.90 15.68 -27.40
C LEU A 443 11.50 14.86 -26.26
N GLY A 444 12.18 13.77 -26.62
CA GLY A 444 12.74 12.82 -25.66
C GLY A 444 13.87 13.45 -24.85
N ARG A 445 14.11 12.93 -23.64
CA ARG A 445 15.12 13.44 -22.69
C ARG A 445 16.51 13.68 -23.30
N SER A 446 16.91 12.86 -24.28
CA SER A 446 18.22 12.90 -24.93
C SER A 446 18.26 13.71 -26.24
N PHE A 447 17.19 14.44 -26.59
CA PHE A 447 17.11 15.25 -27.80
C PHE A 447 18.09 16.42 -27.74
N ASN A 448 18.96 16.56 -28.75
CA ASN A 448 19.91 17.67 -28.85
C ASN A 448 20.21 18.05 -30.32
N MET A 449 19.20 18.04 -31.19
CA MET A 449 19.35 18.45 -32.60
C MET A 449 18.93 19.91 -32.81
N PRO A 450 19.51 20.63 -33.80
CA PRO A 450 19.09 22.00 -34.12
C PRO A 450 17.59 22.08 -34.47
N LEU A 451 16.89 23.07 -33.90
CA LEU A 451 15.43 23.20 -34.09
C LEU A 451 15.05 23.59 -35.51
N HIS A 452 15.91 24.28 -36.26
CA HIS A 452 15.61 24.59 -37.66
C HIS A 452 15.42 23.32 -38.49
N SER A 453 16.15 22.24 -38.17
CA SER A 453 15.98 20.95 -38.85
C SER A 453 14.62 20.31 -38.53
N LEU A 454 14.04 20.60 -37.36
CA LEU A 454 12.70 20.13 -36.98
C LEU A 454 11.59 20.88 -37.74
N PHE A 455 11.73 22.21 -37.84
CA PHE A 455 10.70 23.09 -38.41
C PHE A 455 10.86 23.35 -39.92
N ASN A 456 11.92 22.83 -40.54
CA ASN A 456 12.15 22.88 -41.99
C ASN A 456 11.71 21.57 -42.70
N THR A 457 10.81 20.81 -42.07
CA THR A 457 10.22 19.58 -42.62
C THR A 457 8.91 19.89 -43.35
N GLU A 458 8.38 18.96 -44.15
CA GLU A 458 7.05 19.08 -44.78
C GLU A 458 5.88 19.10 -43.76
N THR A 459 6.17 18.96 -42.46
CA THR A 459 5.16 18.91 -41.40
C THR A 459 4.59 20.29 -41.11
N ASN A 460 3.26 20.41 -41.09
CA ASN A 460 2.56 21.63 -40.70
C ASN A 460 2.48 21.78 -39.15
N PHE A 461 3.06 22.87 -38.63
CA PHE A 461 3.09 23.25 -37.20
C PHE A 461 2.21 24.46 -36.83
N ASP A 462 1.27 24.87 -37.68
CA ASP A 462 0.42 26.08 -37.50
C ASP A 462 -0.48 26.01 -36.25
N HIS A 463 -0.63 24.85 -35.63
CA HIS A 463 -1.45 24.64 -34.43
C HIS A 463 -0.62 24.31 -33.16
N LEU A 464 0.72 24.35 -33.24
CA LEU A 464 1.59 23.96 -32.14
C LEU A 464 1.55 24.99 -30.98
N GLU A 465 0.98 24.62 -29.85
CA GLU A 465 0.78 25.49 -28.68
C GLU A 465 1.79 25.23 -27.55
N TYR A 466 2.30 24.00 -27.43
CA TYR A 466 3.21 23.58 -26.37
C TYR A 466 4.38 22.81 -26.96
N LEU A 467 5.60 23.26 -26.65
CA LEU A 467 6.83 22.60 -27.04
C LEU A 467 7.68 22.31 -25.80
N CYS A 468 8.01 21.04 -25.56
CA CYS A 468 8.99 20.65 -24.55
C CYS A 468 10.16 19.96 -25.24
N LEU A 469 11.35 20.49 -24.98
CA LEU A 469 12.60 19.91 -25.42
C LEU A 469 13.10 18.93 -24.34
N GLY A 470 14.03 18.05 -24.71
CA GLY A 470 14.59 17.09 -23.77
C GLY A 470 15.59 17.73 -22.81
N ASP A 471 15.80 17.12 -21.64
CA ASP A 471 16.78 17.56 -20.64
C ASP A 471 18.16 17.85 -21.23
N LYS A 472 18.61 17.06 -22.23
CA LYS A 472 19.93 17.21 -22.87
C LYS A 472 19.99 18.23 -24.02
N PHE A 473 18.90 18.96 -24.28
CA PHE A 473 18.87 19.90 -25.39
C PHE A 473 19.75 21.11 -25.09
N ASN A 474 20.75 21.35 -25.94
CA ASN A 474 21.73 22.44 -25.79
C ASN A 474 22.14 23.00 -27.17
N GLN A 475 21.17 23.24 -28.06
CA GLN A 475 21.40 23.88 -29.36
C GLN A 475 20.89 25.31 -29.37
N SER A 476 21.57 26.22 -30.08
CA SER A 476 21.16 27.62 -30.15
C SER A 476 19.80 27.80 -30.84
N ILE A 477 18.96 28.69 -30.30
CA ILE A 477 17.67 29.06 -30.90
C ILE A 477 17.87 30.30 -31.77
N GLN A 478 18.41 30.09 -32.97
CA GLN A 478 18.77 31.17 -33.90
C GLN A 478 17.74 31.44 -34.99
N HIS A 479 16.65 30.65 -35.04
CA HIS A 479 15.62 30.77 -36.07
C HIS A 479 14.23 30.94 -35.43
N PRO A 480 13.29 31.62 -36.12
CA PRO A 480 11.92 31.76 -35.65
C PRO A 480 11.26 30.40 -35.37
N LEU A 481 10.61 30.30 -34.22
CA LEU A 481 9.76 29.17 -33.85
C LEU A 481 8.30 29.43 -34.26
N PRO A 482 7.44 28.40 -34.39
CA PRO A 482 6.03 28.59 -34.71
C PRO A 482 5.37 29.64 -33.80
N PRO A 483 4.68 30.65 -34.38
CA PRO A 483 4.17 31.80 -33.63
C PRO A 483 2.97 31.45 -32.75
N THR A 484 2.44 30.24 -32.81
CA THR A 484 1.33 29.72 -32.00
C THR A 484 1.76 29.11 -30.66
N ILE A 485 3.06 28.94 -30.42
CA ILE A 485 3.59 28.36 -29.19
C ILE A 485 3.35 29.31 -28.01
N THR A 486 2.48 28.90 -27.10
CA THR A 486 2.18 29.60 -25.84
C THR A 486 3.00 29.08 -24.66
N THR A 487 3.55 27.87 -24.75
CA THR A 487 4.39 27.28 -23.71
C THR A 487 5.64 26.63 -24.30
N LEU A 488 6.81 27.04 -23.82
CA LEU A 488 8.11 26.49 -24.21
C LEU A 488 8.85 26.00 -22.96
N VAL A 489 9.29 24.74 -22.99
CA VAL A 489 10.11 24.12 -21.94
C VAL A 489 11.44 23.71 -22.55
N LEU A 490 12.52 24.33 -22.07
CA LEU A 490 13.90 23.94 -22.34
C LEU A 490 14.36 22.93 -21.28
N GLY A 491 15.27 22.04 -21.67
CA GLY A 491 15.84 21.02 -20.78
C GLY A 491 16.82 21.59 -19.75
N ASP A 492 17.22 20.75 -18.80
CA ASP A 492 18.17 21.08 -17.73
C ASP A 492 19.60 21.40 -18.22
N ASP A 493 20.05 20.83 -19.34
CA ASP A 493 21.42 21.01 -19.86
C ASP A 493 21.54 22.21 -20.82
N PHE A 494 20.48 22.98 -21.05
CA PHE A 494 20.47 24.07 -22.03
C PHE A 494 21.38 25.24 -21.62
N ASN A 495 22.37 25.57 -22.45
CA ASN A 495 23.36 26.64 -22.23
C ASN A 495 23.73 27.34 -23.55
N ALA A 496 22.82 27.37 -24.53
CA ALA A 496 23.09 27.94 -25.85
C ALA A 496 22.33 29.26 -26.07
N PRO A 497 22.81 30.19 -26.93
CA PRO A 497 22.14 31.47 -27.16
C PRO A 497 20.69 31.36 -27.66
N ILE A 498 19.83 32.24 -27.15
CA ILE A 498 18.44 32.42 -27.58
C ILE A 498 18.32 33.76 -28.31
N LYS A 499 18.14 33.71 -29.64
CA LYS A 499 17.92 34.91 -30.47
C LYS A 499 16.46 35.11 -30.88
N TYR A 500 15.62 34.08 -30.76
CA TYR A 500 14.20 34.15 -31.11
C TYR A 500 13.31 33.46 -30.07
N LEU A 501 12.19 34.10 -29.72
CA LEU A 501 11.08 33.53 -28.96
C LEU A 501 9.73 33.80 -29.67
N PRO A 502 8.74 32.90 -29.58
CA PRO A 502 7.41 33.13 -30.15
C PRO A 502 6.71 34.34 -29.51
N LYS A 503 6.10 35.22 -30.32
CA LYS A 503 5.39 36.41 -29.80
C LYS A 503 4.17 36.10 -28.93
N SER A 504 3.60 34.89 -29.05
CA SER A 504 2.44 34.42 -28.26
C SER A 504 2.84 33.71 -26.96
N LEU A 505 4.13 33.58 -26.66
CA LEU A 505 4.64 32.80 -25.54
C LEU A 505 4.16 33.36 -24.19
N CYS A 506 3.37 32.58 -23.47
CA CYS A 506 2.82 32.93 -22.16
C CYS A 506 3.60 32.28 -21.00
N ASN A 507 4.21 31.11 -21.26
CA ASN A 507 4.96 30.33 -20.27
C ASN A 507 6.32 29.91 -20.84
N LEU A 508 7.39 30.29 -20.16
CA LEU A 508 8.75 29.84 -20.48
C LEU A 508 9.30 29.07 -19.28
N THR A 509 9.84 27.88 -19.53
CA THR A 509 10.57 27.09 -18.55
C THR A 509 11.96 26.80 -19.09
N ILE A 510 12.97 27.09 -18.28
CA ILE A 510 14.37 26.82 -18.54
C ILE A 510 14.88 26.01 -17.36
N GLY A 511 15.47 24.85 -17.64
CA GLY A 511 15.82 23.87 -16.62
C GLY A 511 16.88 24.35 -15.63
N ASN A 512 17.07 23.56 -14.57
CA ASN A 512 17.88 23.98 -13.41
C ASN A 512 19.38 24.01 -13.66
N GLY A 513 19.88 23.20 -14.60
CA GLY A 513 21.31 23.12 -14.94
C GLY A 513 21.79 24.21 -15.90
N CYS A 514 20.89 25.07 -16.39
CA CYS A 514 21.22 26.20 -17.25
C CYS A 514 21.91 27.31 -16.44
N ARG A 515 23.09 27.76 -16.88
CA ARG A 515 23.93 28.77 -16.22
C ARG A 515 24.34 29.90 -17.15
N ASP A 516 24.87 29.57 -18.33
CA ASP A 516 25.67 30.50 -19.13
C ASP A 516 25.16 30.64 -20.58
N PHE A 517 23.90 31.07 -20.76
CA PHE A 517 23.37 31.35 -22.10
C PHE A 517 23.07 32.83 -22.32
N GLU A 518 23.31 33.29 -23.55
CA GLU A 518 22.98 34.65 -23.95
C GLU A 518 21.52 34.76 -24.41
N ILE A 519 20.80 35.76 -23.91
CA ILE A 519 19.47 36.14 -24.41
C ILE A 519 19.37 37.66 -24.52
N ASP A 520 18.92 38.15 -25.68
CA ASP A 520 18.54 39.55 -25.83
C ASP A 520 17.16 39.76 -25.20
N ASN A 521 17.10 40.53 -24.12
CA ASN A 521 15.86 40.81 -23.39
C ASN A 521 14.80 41.50 -24.25
N SER A 522 15.17 42.13 -25.39
CA SER A 522 14.23 42.75 -26.34
C SER A 522 13.29 41.74 -27.04
N ILE A 523 13.68 40.46 -27.09
CA ILE A 523 12.92 39.41 -27.78
C ILE A 523 11.86 38.74 -26.90
N VAL A 524 11.91 38.98 -25.58
CA VAL A 524 10.97 38.38 -24.64
C VAL A 524 9.61 39.06 -24.81
N PRO A 525 8.55 38.30 -25.13
CA PRO A 525 7.27 38.90 -25.48
C PRO A 525 6.54 39.42 -24.24
N SER A 526 5.79 40.52 -24.41
CA SER A 526 4.94 41.09 -23.35
C SER A 526 3.79 40.16 -22.91
N THR A 527 3.52 39.10 -23.67
CA THR A 527 2.53 38.06 -23.32
C THR A 527 3.04 37.07 -22.27
N LEU A 528 4.35 37.08 -21.96
CA LEU A 528 4.96 36.16 -21.01
C LEU A 528 4.54 36.46 -19.55
N LYS A 529 3.70 35.60 -18.98
CA LYS A 529 3.18 35.74 -17.62
C LYS A 529 3.87 34.85 -16.59
N ARG A 530 4.39 33.70 -17.04
CA ARG A 530 5.08 32.73 -16.19
C ARG A 530 6.49 32.45 -16.71
N LEU A 531 7.48 32.67 -15.85
CA LEU A 531 8.87 32.34 -16.12
C LEU A 531 9.37 31.40 -15.03
N VAL A 532 9.84 30.22 -15.45
CA VAL A 532 10.63 29.31 -14.63
C VAL A 532 12.02 29.31 -15.22
N VAL A 533 13.01 29.71 -14.45
CA VAL A 533 14.41 29.77 -14.90
C VAL A 533 15.29 29.22 -13.81
N GLY A 534 16.15 28.25 -14.12
CA GLY A 534 17.07 27.62 -13.17
C GLY A 534 18.08 28.58 -12.52
N GLN A 535 19.36 28.26 -12.67
CA GLN A 535 20.45 29.08 -12.12
C GLN A 535 20.77 30.30 -13.01
N ALA A 536 20.40 30.26 -14.29
CA ALA A 536 20.60 31.31 -15.29
C ALA A 536 19.59 32.48 -15.23
N TRP A 537 19.06 32.81 -14.06
CA TRP A 537 18.07 33.89 -13.94
C TRP A 537 18.67 35.27 -14.28
N GLU A 538 19.98 35.46 -14.10
CA GLU A 538 20.72 36.72 -14.37
C GLU A 538 20.66 37.17 -15.83
N ASN A 539 20.43 36.21 -16.74
CA ASN A 539 20.33 36.46 -18.17
C ASN A 539 19.03 37.21 -18.52
N PHE A 540 18.05 37.19 -17.62
CA PHE A 540 16.76 37.87 -17.74
C PHE A 540 16.76 39.18 -16.94
N LYS A 541 16.55 40.33 -17.61
CA LYS A 541 16.54 41.67 -16.98
C LYS A 541 15.27 42.46 -17.31
N ASN A 542 14.78 43.23 -16.32
CA ASN A 542 13.74 44.28 -16.45
C ASN A 542 12.34 43.85 -16.95
N PHE A 543 11.86 42.67 -16.56
CA PHE A 543 10.52 42.22 -16.95
C PHE A 543 9.43 42.73 -16.01
N LYS A 544 8.58 43.63 -16.52
CA LYS A 544 7.40 44.09 -15.78
C LYS A 544 6.21 43.14 -15.91
N GLU A 545 6.10 42.34 -16.96
CA GLU A 545 4.86 41.58 -17.24
C GLU A 545 4.74 40.22 -16.52
N ILE A 546 5.82 39.74 -15.88
CA ILE A 546 5.86 38.43 -15.24
C ILE A 546 5.06 38.47 -13.92
N GLN A 547 4.00 37.65 -13.86
CA GLN A 547 3.14 37.51 -12.69
C GLN A 547 3.53 36.33 -11.80
N GLN A 548 4.07 35.27 -12.40
CA GLN A 548 4.55 34.06 -11.72
C GLN A 548 6.01 33.82 -12.07
N PHE A 549 6.87 33.81 -11.06
CA PHE A 549 8.31 33.67 -11.24
C PHE A 549 8.85 32.54 -10.36
N GLU A 550 9.61 31.63 -10.95
CA GLU A 550 10.30 30.56 -10.24
C GLU A 550 11.78 30.55 -10.64
N CYS A 551 12.67 30.49 -9.65
CA CYS A 551 14.09 30.29 -9.92
C CYS A 551 14.83 29.47 -8.88
N THR A 552 16.00 28.98 -9.26
CA THR A 552 16.94 28.30 -8.37
C THR A 552 18.17 29.17 -8.21
N LEU A 553 18.40 29.71 -7.01
CA LEU A 553 19.63 30.46 -6.72
C LEU A 553 20.80 29.46 -6.68
N ALA A 554 21.88 29.76 -7.40
CA ALA A 554 23.11 28.97 -7.32
C ALA A 554 23.86 29.31 -6.01
N PRO A 555 24.60 28.37 -5.41
CA PRO A 555 25.56 28.68 -4.36
C PRO A 555 26.56 29.69 -4.90
N ILE A 556 26.53 30.92 -4.39
CA ILE A 556 27.39 31.95 -4.93
C ILE A 556 28.76 31.84 -4.25
N VAL A 557 29.71 31.20 -4.92
CA VAL A 557 31.12 31.21 -4.53
C VAL A 557 31.72 32.52 -5.02
N TYR A 558 31.78 33.53 -4.17
CA TYR A 558 32.48 34.78 -4.48
C TYR A 558 33.96 34.69 -4.10
N GLU A 559 34.84 35.16 -4.98
CA GLU A 559 36.18 35.64 -4.60
C GLU A 559 36.01 36.92 -3.76
N GLU A 560 36.83 37.10 -2.73
CA GLU A 560 36.61 38.03 -1.59
C GLU A 560 36.43 39.53 -1.92
N ASP A 561 36.51 39.96 -3.19
CA ASP A 561 36.58 41.38 -3.59
C ASP A 561 35.45 41.89 -4.54
N GLN A 562 34.41 41.11 -4.83
CA GLN A 562 33.31 41.54 -5.73
C GLN A 562 32.04 41.94 -4.92
N GLN A 563 31.54 43.17 -5.10
CA GLN A 563 30.25 43.61 -4.54
C GLN A 563 29.09 42.78 -5.13
N GLN A 564 28.23 42.22 -4.27
CA GLN A 564 27.07 41.43 -4.69
C GLN A 564 26.06 42.29 -5.48
N PRO A 565 25.69 41.91 -6.72
CA PRO A 565 24.61 42.58 -7.43
C PRO A 565 23.27 42.31 -6.73
N ASN A 566 22.43 43.34 -6.59
CA ASN A 566 21.08 43.16 -6.06
C ASN A 566 20.25 42.28 -7.00
N PHE A 567 19.72 41.18 -6.48
CA PHE A 567 18.73 40.36 -7.15
C PHE A 567 17.36 41.02 -7.05
N VAL A 568 16.91 41.61 -8.16
CA VAL A 568 15.60 42.25 -8.24
C VAL A 568 14.63 41.32 -8.95
N LEU A 569 13.62 40.87 -8.22
CA LEU A 569 12.52 40.09 -8.77
C LEU A 569 11.66 40.92 -9.74
N PRO A 570 10.94 40.28 -10.69
CA PRO A 570 10.07 40.99 -11.63
C PRO A 570 9.04 41.87 -10.92
N PHE A 571 8.89 43.13 -11.36
CA PHE A 571 8.18 44.16 -10.59
C PHE A 571 6.69 43.86 -10.35
N ASN A 572 5.98 43.25 -11.30
CA ASN A 572 4.56 42.86 -11.14
C ASN A 572 4.39 41.40 -10.67
N CYS A 573 5.45 40.77 -10.16
CA CYS A 573 5.37 39.40 -9.68
C CYS A 573 4.41 39.33 -8.49
N THR A 574 3.41 38.46 -8.59
CA THR A 574 2.42 38.22 -7.53
C THR A 574 2.67 36.92 -6.79
N THR A 575 3.35 35.97 -7.45
CA THR A 575 3.74 34.67 -6.90
C THR A 575 5.19 34.38 -7.25
N CYS A 576 6.02 34.17 -6.23
CA CYS A 576 7.43 33.85 -6.39
C CYS A 576 7.76 32.50 -5.76
N ASN A 577 8.56 31.68 -6.45
CA ASN A 577 9.11 30.42 -5.96
C ASN A 577 10.64 30.45 -6.05
N LEU A 578 11.30 30.69 -4.92
CA LEU A 578 12.75 30.74 -4.82
C LEU A 578 13.28 29.44 -4.24
N LYS A 579 14.13 28.74 -5.00
CA LYS A 579 14.78 27.50 -4.58
C LYS A 579 16.26 27.72 -4.28
N SER A 580 16.79 26.87 -3.40
CA SER A 580 18.22 26.86 -3.04
C SER A 580 18.74 28.19 -2.52
N VAL A 581 17.93 28.91 -1.73
CA VAL A 581 18.35 30.19 -1.15
C VAL A 581 19.33 29.96 0.01
N GLU A 582 20.56 30.46 -0.13
CA GLU A 582 21.64 30.37 0.87
C GLU A 582 21.74 31.61 1.77
N ASN A 583 21.62 32.79 1.17
CA ASN A 583 21.66 34.08 1.85
C ASN A 583 20.56 35.01 1.29
N PHE A 584 20.23 36.05 2.04
CA PHE A 584 19.20 37.02 1.66
C PHE A 584 19.78 38.35 1.18
N THR A 585 21.10 38.47 1.13
CA THR A 585 21.77 39.73 0.80
C THR A 585 21.49 40.09 -0.65
N GLY A 586 21.07 41.33 -0.88
CA GLY A 586 20.73 41.82 -2.22
C GLY A 586 19.39 41.32 -2.78
N LEU A 587 18.63 40.44 -2.10
CA LEU A 587 17.29 40.04 -2.54
C LEU A 587 16.30 41.19 -2.31
N ILE A 588 15.67 41.68 -3.37
CA ILE A 588 14.64 42.73 -3.31
C ILE A 588 13.32 42.15 -3.83
N PHE A 589 12.33 42.07 -2.94
CA PHE A 589 10.98 41.59 -3.25
C PHE A 589 10.08 42.72 -3.78
N PRO A 590 9.26 42.47 -4.82
CA PRO A 590 8.42 43.49 -5.42
C PRO A 590 7.20 43.80 -4.55
N PRO A 591 6.68 45.04 -4.60
CA PRO A 591 5.55 45.46 -3.77
C PRO A 591 4.21 44.83 -4.19
N THR A 592 4.16 44.08 -5.29
CA THR A 592 2.96 43.35 -5.74
C THR A 592 2.90 41.92 -5.21
N LEU A 593 3.95 41.47 -4.52
CA LEU A 593 4.10 40.07 -4.15
C LEU A 593 3.07 39.65 -3.10
N SER A 594 2.25 38.65 -3.42
CA SER A 594 1.19 38.15 -2.55
C SER A 594 1.49 36.77 -1.97
N THR A 595 2.23 35.94 -2.73
CA THR A 595 2.52 34.55 -2.39
C THR A 595 4.01 34.27 -2.57
N VAL A 596 4.63 33.67 -1.56
CA VAL A 596 6.03 33.28 -1.57
C VAL A 596 6.17 31.81 -1.25
N HIS A 597 6.86 31.08 -2.12
CA HIS A 597 7.43 29.77 -1.86
C HIS A 597 8.94 29.92 -1.73
N LEU A 598 9.50 29.49 -0.61
CA LEU A 598 10.90 29.67 -0.29
C LEU A 598 11.51 28.33 0.12
N GLU A 599 12.50 27.86 -0.63
CA GLU A 599 13.30 26.68 -0.30
C GLU A 599 14.72 27.09 0.11
N LEU A 600 14.99 27.01 1.42
CA LEU A 600 16.28 27.35 2.04
C LEU A 600 17.20 26.12 2.07
N ILE A 601 18.50 26.32 1.84
CA ILE A 601 19.50 25.24 1.93
C ILE A 601 20.57 25.48 3.01
N MET A 602 20.66 26.68 3.59
CA MET A 602 21.58 27.01 4.68
C MET A 602 20.87 27.56 5.93
N MET A 603 21.58 27.52 7.06
CA MET A 603 21.14 27.95 8.38
C MET A 603 21.15 29.47 8.61
N ASN A 604 20.90 30.29 7.60
CA ASN A 604 20.82 31.74 7.84
C ASN A 604 19.41 32.13 8.31
N PRO A 605 19.27 32.88 9.43
CA PRO A 605 17.97 33.37 9.87
C PRO A 605 17.41 34.37 8.85
N ILE A 606 16.08 34.37 8.68
CA ILE A 606 15.39 35.34 7.84
C ILE A 606 15.48 36.72 8.51
N PRO A 607 16.09 37.74 7.88
CA PRO A 607 16.17 39.09 8.43
C PRO A 607 14.79 39.70 8.66
N ALA A 608 14.65 40.46 9.74
CA ALA A 608 13.42 41.20 10.02
C ALA A 608 13.18 42.28 8.94
N GLY A 609 11.94 42.42 8.48
CA GLY A 609 11.56 43.42 7.47
C GLY A 609 11.99 43.09 6.03
N LEU A 610 12.55 41.91 5.77
CA LEU A 610 12.94 41.48 4.42
C LEU A 610 11.73 41.41 3.45
N PHE A 611 10.60 40.93 3.94
CA PHE A 611 9.42 40.65 3.13
C PHE A 611 8.43 41.83 3.13
N PRO A 612 7.85 42.21 1.98
CA PRO A 612 6.86 43.29 1.89
C PRO A 612 5.54 42.91 2.56
N GLU A 613 4.83 43.94 3.04
CA GLU A 613 3.52 43.81 3.70
C GLU A 613 2.36 43.50 2.75
N THR A 614 2.65 43.10 1.52
CA THR A 614 1.67 42.63 0.53
C THR A 614 1.55 41.12 0.52
N ILE A 615 2.40 40.38 1.24
CA ILE A 615 2.42 38.93 1.26
C ILE A 615 1.35 38.38 2.20
N HIS A 616 0.43 37.59 1.63
CA HIS A 616 -0.68 36.98 2.36
C HIS A 616 -0.48 35.47 2.57
N SER A 617 0.32 34.82 1.70
CA SER A 617 0.60 33.38 1.76
C SER A 617 2.10 33.10 1.70
N PHE A 618 2.59 32.30 2.64
CA PHE A 618 4.02 31.97 2.76
C PHE A 618 4.20 30.47 2.96
N TYR A 619 4.97 29.86 2.06
CA TYR A 619 5.30 28.44 2.07
C TYR A 619 6.81 28.29 2.24
N LEU A 620 7.21 27.72 3.36
CA LEU A 620 8.60 27.56 3.72
C LEU A 620 9.00 26.09 3.63
N LYS A 621 10.04 25.82 2.84
CA LYS A 621 10.67 24.50 2.72
C LYS A 621 12.14 24.66 3.06
N SER A 622 12.71 23.70 3.78
CA SER A 622 14.16 23.63 3.93
C SER A 622 14.59 22.23 4.31
N SER A 623 15.86 21.92 4.08
CA SER A 623 16.55 20.78 4.68
C SER A 623 17.09 21.09 6.09
N THR A 624 17.37 22.36 6.41
CA THR A 624 17.95 22.83 7.68
C THR A 624 17.34 24.17 8.09
N PHE A 625 16.95 24.34 9.36
CA PHE A 625 16.25 25.56 9.78
C PHE A 625 16.96 26.28 10.90
N SER A 626 17.12 27.60 10.71
CA SER A 626 17.38 28.54 11.79
C SER A 626 16.10 29.02 12.45
N PRO A 627 16.17 29.45 13.72
CA PRO A 627 15.01 30.03 14.41
C PRO A 627 14.45 31.21 13.62
N LEU A 628 13.12 31.28 13.54
CA LEU A 628 12.44 32.49 13.11
C LEU A 628 12.56 33.53 14.21
N LEU A 629 12.87 34.78 13.85
CA LEU A 629 12.94 35.89 14.78
C LEU A 629 11.67 36.75 14.67
N PRO A 630 11.33 37.52 15.73
CA PRO A 630 10.27 38.52 15.62
C PRO A 630 10.51 39.46 14.43
N GLY A 631 9.50 39.62 13.57
CA GLY A 631 9.58 40.44 12.36
C GLY A 631 10.19 39.75 11.13
N SER A 632 10.64 38.48 11.23
CA SER A 632 11.07 37.68 10.07
C SER A 632 9.93 37.37 9.09
N LEU A 633 8.67 37.42 9.55
CA LEU A 633 7.47 37.21 8.73
C LEU A 633 6.65 38.52 8.68
N PRO A 634 6.05 38.87 7.53
CA PRO A 634 5.28 40.10 7.38
C PRO A 634 3.98 40.05 8.18
N SER A 635 3.52 41.20 8.69
CA SER A 635 2.35 41.30 9.57
C SER A 635 1.00 41.10 8.84
N SER A 636 1.01 41.30 7.52
CA SER A 636 -0.07 41.01 6.56
C SER A 636 -0.37 39.53 6.33
N LEU A 637 0.51 38.63 6.81
CA LEU A 637 0.41 37.21 6.53
C LEU A 637 -0.86 36.56 7.10
N THR A 638 -1.59 35.84 6.23
CA THR A 638 -2.83 35.12 6.61
C THR A 638 -2.69 33.61 6.55
N LEU A 639 -1.77 33.09 5.72
CA LEU A 639 -1.48 31.67 5.54
C LEU A 639 0.02 31.41 5.67
N LEU A 640 0.39 30.49 6.57
CA LEU A 640 1.77 30.03 6.75
C LEU A 640 1.83 28.49 6.72
N ASP A 641 2.64 27.94 5.83
CA ASP A 641 3.04 26.53 5.83
C ASP A 641 4.55 26.42 6.12
N LEU A 642 4.91 25.78 7.23
CA LEU A 642 6.30 25.59 7.66
C LEU A 642 6.98 24.36 7.03
N GLY A 643 6.29 23.67 6.11
CA GLY A 643 6.85 22.60 5.29
C GLY A 643 7.09 21.30 6.06
N VAL A 644 8.21 20.63 5.78
CA VAL A 644 8.45 19.25 6.26
C VAL A 644 9.44 19.18 7.41
N LYS A 645 10.47 20.05 7.43
CA LYS A 645 11.65 19.89 8.30
C LYS A 645 11.78 20.94 9.42
N PHE A 646 10.90 21.94 9.48
CA PHE A 646 10.98 23.00 10.49
C PHE A 646 10.73 22.43 11.90
N ASN A 647 11.67 22.67 12.81
CA ASN A 647 11.62 22.15 14.18
C ASN A 647 12.24 23.13 15.20
N GLN A 648 12.17 24.43 14.93
CA GLN A 648 12.66 25.48 15.84
C GLN A 648 11.53 25.98 16.74
N PRO A 649 11.80 26.45 17.98
CA PRO A 649 10.77 26.91 18.90
C PRO A 649 9.93 28.05 18.32
N LEU A 650 8.63 28.03 18.59
CA LEU A 650 7.71 29.12 18.28
C LEU A 650 7.28 29.74 19.62
N THR A 651 7.83 30.90 19.96
CA THR A 651 7.47 31.70 21.13
C THR A 651 6.53 32.85 20.75
N GLU A 652 5.96 33.53 21.74
CA GLU A 652 5.09 34.69 21.53
C GLU A 652 5.79 35.77 20.69
N GLY A 653 5.07 36.32 19.71
CA GLY A 653 5.57 37.39 18.83
C GLY A 653 6.33 36.93 17.57
N ILE A 654 6.69 35.65 17.43
CA ILE A 654 7.30 35.11 16.20
C ILE A 654 6.27 35.01 15.07
N LEU A 655 5.07 34.50 15.36
CA LEU A 655 4.00 34.35 14.39
C LEU A 655 3.19 35.66 14.24
N PRO A 656 2.86 36.09 13.01
CA PRO A 656 2.06 37.30 12.78
C PRO A 656 0.67 37.24 13.45
N LYS A 657 0.26 38.36 14.04
CA LYS A 657 -1.02 38.48 14.78
C LYS A 657 -2.29 38.33 13.93
N ASN A 658 -2.19 38.45 12.61
CA ASN A 658 -3.30 38.35 11.66
C ASN A 658 -3.41 36.96 11.00
N LEU A 659 -2.54 36.03 11.39
CA LEU A 659 -2.48 34.71 10.77
C LEU A 659 -3.79 33.94 10.98
N LEU A 660 -4.39 33.44 9.90
CA LEU A 660 -5.66 32.72 9.91
C LEU A 660 -5.46 31.22 9.73
N TRP A 661 -4.45 30.82 8.98
CA TRP A 661 -4.16 29.43 8.64
C TRP A 661 -2.70 29.12 8.91
N LEU A 662 -2.44 28.08 9.70
CA LEU A 662 -1.10 27.62 10.03
C LEU A 662 -1.00 26.10 9.87
N ARG A 663 0.01 25.66 9.13
CA ARG A 663 0.50 24.29 9.16
C ARG A 663 1.88 24.25 9.80
N LEU A 664 1.96 23.56 10.94
CA LEU A 664 3.23 23.18 11.55
C LEU A 664 3.90 22.09 10.72
N SER A 665 5.23 22.05 10.79
CA SER A 665 6.02 21.14 9.98
C SER A 665 5.90 19.69 10.42
N ASP A 666 6.06 18.76 9.47
CA ASP A 666 5.96 17.32 9.72
C ASP A 666 6.99 16.80 10.73
N THR A 667 8.14 17.47 10.89
CA THR A 667 9.14 17.16 11.92
C THR A 667 9.09 18.06 13.16
N PHE A 668 8.09 18.95 13.27
CA PHE A 668 7.99 19.88 14.39
C PHE A 668 7.69 19.13 15.69
N ASN A 669 8.51 19.33 16.72
CA ASN A 669 8.45 18.67 18.02
C ASN A 669 9.03 19.57 19.14
N GLN A 670 8.78 20.88 19.07
CA GLN A 670 9.17 21.85 20.09
C GLN A 670 7.97 22.24 20.95
N ARG A 671 8.17 22.56 22.23
CA ARG A 671 7.06 22.92 23.13
C ARG A 671 6.26 24.10 22.58
N ILE A 672 4.93 23.99 22.55
CA ILE A 672 4.03 25.10 22.24
C ILE A 672 3.50 25.67 23.55
N GLU A 673 3.91 26.91 23.87
CA GLU A 673 3.45 27.62 25.07
C GLU A 673 2.15 28.40 24.81
N VAL A 674 1.47 28.81 25.88
CA VAL A 674 0.29 29.66 25.78
C VAL A 674 0.71 31.01 25.19
N GLY A 675 0.05 31.45 24.12
CA GLY A 675 0.38 32.70 23.41
C GLY A 675 1.33 32.53 22.22
N ALA A 676 1.99 31.38 22.07
CA ALA A 676 2.84 31.09 20.90
C ALA A 676 2.06 31.10 19.58
N LEU A 677 0.81 30.61 19.60
CA LEU A 677 -0.09 30.59 18.45
C LEU A 677 -1.02 31.83 18.50
N PRO A 678 -1.19 32.58 17.40
CA PRO A 678 -1.94 33.83 17.41
C PRO A 678 -3.45 33.60 17.57
N ARG A 679 -4.14 34.50 18.29
CA ARG A 679 -5.59 34.39 18.57
C ARG A 679 -6.49 34.48 17.34
N SER A 680 -5.99 35.06 16.24
CA SER A 680 -6.69 35.17 14.95
C SER A 680 -6.91 33.83 14.26
N LEU A 681 -6.12 32.80 14.61
CA LEU A 681 -6.03 31.54 13.90
C LEU A 681 -7.39 30.84 13.79
N LYS A 682 -7.77 30.44 12.58
CA LYS A 682 -9.01 29.72 12.26
C LYS A 682 -8.75 28.26 11.88
N THR A 683 -7.60 27.99 11.27
CA THR A 683 -7.18 26.65 10.89
C THR A 683 -5.79 26.36 11.42
N LEU A 684 -5.66 25.25 12.15
CA LEU A 684 -4.39 24.75 12.66
C LEU A 684 -4.19 23.30 12.22
N ILE A 685 -3.07 23.04 11.56
CA ILE A 685 -2.62 21.70 11.23
C ILE A 685 -1.34 21.42 12.03
N VAL A 686 -1.44 20.51 12.98
CA VAL A 686 -0.32 19.99 13.77
C VAL A 686 0.19 18.73 13.08
N SER A 687 1.45 18.74 12.65
CA SER A 687 2.01 17.67 11.82
C SER A 687 2.91 16.68 12.60
N GLY A 688 3.39 15.66 11.89
CA GLY A 688 3.48 14.29 12.41
C GLY A 688 4.58 13.84 13.34
N SER A 689 5.44 14.72 13.83
CA SER A 689 6.49 14.36 14.79
C SER A 689 6.29 15.00 16.17
N TYR A 690 5.22 15.76 16.37
CA TYR A 690 4.93 16.44 17.63
C TYR A 690 4.51 15.45 18.75
N GLY A 691 5.41 15.14 19.67
CA GLY A 691 5.17 14.19 20.78
C GLY A 691 5.04 14.84 22.16
N LEU A 692 5.22 16.16 22.28
CA LEU A 692 5.30 16.85 23.57
C LEU A 692 3.91 17.24 24.12
N PRO A 693 3.69 17.24 25.45
CA PRO A 693 2.44 17.74 26.04
C PRO A 693 2.16 19.20 25.69
N MET A 694 0.92 19.53 25.33
CA MET A 694 0.45 20.91 25.16
C MET A 694 -0.28 21.39 26.43
N PRO A 695 0.02 22.58 26.97
CA PRO A 695 -0.76 23.16 28.06
C PRO A 695 -2.16 23.59 27.62
N LEU A 696 -3.11 23.65 28.56
CA LEU A 696 -4.43 24.21 28.31
C LEU A 696 -4.31 25.66 27.81
N GLY A 697 -5.03 25.98 26.74
CA GLY A 697 -4.96 27.31 26.09
C GLY A 697 -3.83 27.48 25.07
N ALA A 698 -2.99 26.46 24.83
CA ALA A 698 -1.99 26.49 23.74
C ALA A 698 -2.65 26.60 22.36
N ILE A 699 -3.77 25.89 22.16
CA ILE A 699 -4.60 26.03 20.96
C ILE A 699 -5.54 27.22 21.16
N PRO A 700 -5.48 28.27 20.31
CA PRO A 700 -6.29 29.47 20.50
C PRO A 700 -7.80 29.21 20.33
N HIS A 701 -8.63 29.92 21.12
CA HIS A 701 -10.10 29.88 21.01
C HIS A 701 -10.65 30.34 19.65
N GLY A 702 -9.83 30.92 18.76
CA GLY A 702 -10.26 31.29 17.42
C GLY A 702 -10.42 30.10 16.46
N VAL A 703 -9.80 28.96 16.77
CA VAL A 703 -9.64 27.82 15.86
C VAL A 703 -10.98 27.13 15.64
N LYS A 704 -11.33 26.94 14.36
CA LYS A 704 -12.52 26.24 13.87
C LYS A 704 -12.19 24.90 13.22
N HIS A 705 -11.04 24.81 12.55
CA HIS A 705 -10.56 23.59 11.89
C HIS A 705 -9.24 23.16 12.52
N LEU A 706 -9.21 21.97 13.09
CA LEU A 706 -8.05 21.42 13.77
C LEU A 706 -7.72 20.03 13.23
N THR A 707 -6.49 19.89 12.76
CA THR A 707 -5.96 18.61 12.28
C THR A 707 -4.75 18.21 13.11
N PHE A 708 -4.75 16.98 13.61
CA PHE A 708 -3.59 16.29 14.17
C PHE A 708 -3.15 15.19 13.19
N ASN A 709 -2.03 15.39 12.48
CA ASN A 709 -1.44 14.40 11.59
C ASN A 709 -0.45 13.48 12.34
N HIS A 710 -0.38 12.21 11.93
CA HIS A 710 0.46 11.11 12.50
C HIS A 710 0.27 10.85 14.02
N SER A 711 0.95 9.82 14.55
CA SER A 711 0.84 9.23 15.91
C SER A 711 1.15 10.16 17.11
N CYS A 712 1.02 11.47 16.89
CA CYS A 712 1.30 12.58 17.77
C CYS A 712 0.14 12.82 18.71
N PHE A 713 0.05 12.01 19.76
CA PHE A 713 -0.86 12.33 20.85
C PHE A 713 -0.28 11.87 22.20
N PRO A 714 0.34 12.76 23.00
CA PRO A 714 0.48 12.50 24.44
C PRO A 714 -0.93 12.36 25.04
N PRO A 715 -1.14 11.59 26.13
CA PRO A 715 -2.47 11.34 26.68
C PRO A 715 -3.27 12.66 26.81
N PRO A 716 -4.47 12.76 26.21
CA PRO A 716 -5.18 14.02 26.20
C PRO A 716 -5.49 14.53 27.58
N LEU A 717 -5.06 15.75 27.87
CA LEU A 717 -5.68 16.54 28.92
C LEU A 717 -7.07 16.96 28.43
N MET A 718 -8.09 16.61 29.21
CA MET A 718 -9.45 17.10 28.98
C MET A 718 -9.43 18.64 28.89
N GLY A 719 -10.07 19.20 27.85
CA GLY A 719 -10.11 20.64 27.62
C GLY A 719 -8.98 21.20 26.73
N LEU A 720 -8.08 20.38 26.20
CA LEU A 720 -7.05 20.84 25.25
C LEU A 720 -7.65 21.40 23.95
N ILE A 721 -8.66 20.74 23.40
CA ILE A 721 -9.33 21.16 22.16
C ILE A 721 -10.38 22.22 22.53
N PRO A 722 -10.31 23.45 21.99
CA PRO A 722 -11.28 24.49 22.32
C PRO A 722 -12.71 24.15 21.85
N ASN A 723 -13.71 24.58 22.61
CA ASN A 723 -15.15 24.46 22.27
C ASN A 723 -15.60 25.36 21.09
N THR A 724 -14.66 25.81 20.26
CA THR A 724 -14.89 26.55 19.01
C THR A 724 -14.56 25.72 17.78
N VAL A 725 -13.91 24.56 17.96
CA VAL A 725 -13.55 23.66 16.87
C VAL A 725 -14.82 23.00 16.33
N GLU A 726 -15.08 23.20 15.05
CA GLU A 726 -16.23 22.64 14.31
C GLU A 726 -15.82 21.45 13.42
N ASP A 727 -14.55 21.42 12.98
CA ASP A 727 -13.97 20.36 12.15
C ASP A 727 -12.70 19.82 12.81
N LEU A 728 -12.72 18.53 13.14
CA LEU A 728 -11.65 17.86 13.87
C LEU A 728 -11.19 16.61 13.10
N VAL A 729 -9.89 16.58 12.78
CA VAL A 729 -9.26 15.49 12.04
C VAL A 729 -8.11 14.88 12.83
N PHE A 730 -8.16 13.56 13.02
CA PHE A 730 -7.07 12.72 13.51
C PHE A 730 -6.62 11.78 12.39
N SER A 731 -5.47 12.08 11.78
CA SER A 731 -5.16 11.55 10.44
C SER A 731 -4.62 10.12 10.44
N GLU A 732 -3.92 9.69 11.50
CA GLU A 732 -3.41 8.30 11.63
C GLU A 732 -3.69 7.71 13.02
N LYS A 733 -3.31 6.43 13.19
CA LYS A 733 -3.65 5.51 14.29
C LYS A 733 -3.72 6.20 15.66
N PHE A 734 -4.94 6.55 16.09
CA PHE A 734 -5.20 7.01 17.44
C PHE A 734 -5.37 5.80 18.37
N SER A 735 -4.43 5.62 19.32
CA SER A 735 -4.42 4.49 20.27
C SER A 735 -4.66 4.90 21.74
N ALA A 736 -4.94 6.17 22.01
CA ALA A 736 -5.13 6.66 23.38
C ALA A 736 -6.43 6.13 24.01
N LYS A 737 -6.44 5.96 25.34
CA LYS A 737 -7.62 5.55 26.12
C LYS A 737 -8.79 6.51 25.84
N MET A 738 -9.74 6.05 25.05
CA MET A 738 -10.91 6.82 24.63
C MET A 738 -11.82 7.03 25.83
N SER A 739 -12.01 8.28 26.26
CA SER A 739 -12.92 8.64 27.35
C SER A 739 -13.95 9.67 26.86
N PRO A 740 -15.23 9.56 27.25
CA PRO A 740 -16.24 10.57 26.96
C PRO A 740 -15.80 11.98 27.38
N GLY A 741 -16.15 12.99 26.57
CA GLY A 741 -15.84 14.39 26.84
C GLY A 741 -14.48 14.88 26.32
N PHE A 742 -13.67 14.01 25.70
CA PHE A 742 -12.44 14.43 25.03
C PHE A 742 -12.71 15.31 23.80
N ILE A 743 -13.69 14.93 22.99
CA ILE A 743 -14.10 15.68 21.79
C ILE A 743 -15.12 16.76 22.21
N PRO A 744 -14.86 18.05 21.92
CA PRO A 744 -15.79 19.14 22.23
C PRO A 744 -17.17 19.00 21.59
N LYS A 745 -18.21 19.48 22.28
CA LYS A 745 -19.60 19.52 21.78
C LYS A 745 -19.83 20.52 20.63
N SER A 746 -18.81 21.27 20.23
CA SER A 746 -18.85 22.16 19.06
C SER A 746 -18.53 21.43 17.75
N VAL A 747 -17.92 20.24 17.82
CA VAL A 747 -17.45 19.50 16.64
C VAL A 747 -18.65 18.97 15.86
N LYS A 748 -18.74 19.37 14.59
CA LYS A 748 -19.76 18.93 13.63
C LYS A 748 -19.23 17.91 12.62
N ARG A 749 -17.95 18.03 12.26
CA ARG A 749 -17.25 17.10 11.37
C ARG A 749 -16.10 16.44 12.12
N LEU A 750 -16.12 15.11 12.16
CA LEU A 750 -15.08 14.32 12.83
C LEU A 750 -14.52 13.30 11.85
N SER A 751 -13.20 13.34 11.64
CA SER A 751 -12.48 12.30 10.90
C SER A 751 -11.44 11.68 11.81
N MET A 752 -11.42 10.36 11.95
CA MET A 752 -10.42 9.69 12.78
C MET A 752 -10.07 8.29 12.30
N SER A 753 -8.78 7.95 12.41
CA SER A 753 -8.27 6.59 12.21
C SER A 753 -8.20 5.84 13.54
N LEU A 754 -8.97 4.77 13.68
CA LEU A 754 -9.12 4.03 14.94
C LEU A 754 -8.38 2.70 14.92
N PHE A 755 -7.55 2.46 15.93
CA PHE A 755 -7.00 1.13 16.25
C PHE A 755 -7.76 0.56 17.46
N LEU A 756 -8.91 -0.07 17.21
CA LEU A 756 -9.84 -0.49 18.26
C LEU A 756 -9.53 -1.89 18.77
N ASN A 757 -8.48 -2.03 19.59
CA ASN A 757 -8.29 -3.28 20.35
C ASN A 757 -9.39 -3.50 21.41
N LYS A 758 -10.20 -2.46 21.74
CA LYS A 758 -11.24 -2.51 22.79
C LYS A 758 -12.63 -1.97 22.39
N GLY A 759 -12.87 -1.70 21.10
CA GLY A 759 -14.16 -1.18 20.60
C GLY A 759 -14.41 0.32 20.88
N LEU A 760 -15.39 0.91 20.19
CA LEU A 760 -15.77 2.33 20.33
C LEU A 760 -16.81 2.50 21.45
N GLN A 761 -16.49 3.24 22.52
CA GLN A 761 -17.38 3.45 23.67
C GLN A 761 -18.53 4.43 23.36
N VAL A 762 -19.69 4.20 23.99
CA VAL A 762 -20.85 5.11 23.94
C VAL A 762 -20.50 6.45 24.58
N GLY A 763 -20.88 7.55 23.93
CA GLY A 763 -20.64 8.92 24.42
C GLY A 763 -19.23 9.47 24.13
N PHE A 764 -18.35 8.71 23.50
CA PHE A 764 -17.05 9.22 23.04
C PHE A 764 -17.21 10.25 21.91
N ILE A 765 -18.02 9.91 20.90
CA ILE A 765 -18.39 10.85 19.83
C ILE A 765 -19.58 11.70 20.36
N PRO A 766 -19.48 13.03 20.37
CA PRO A 766 -20.54 13.89 20.88
C PRO A 766 -21.73 13.96 19.91
N ASN A 767 -22.94 14.17 20.44
CA ASN A 767 -24.19 14.33 19.67
C ASN A 767 -24.24 15.62 18.81
N SER A 768 -23.16 16.38 18.74
CA SER A 768 -23.00 17.50 17.81
C SER A 768 -22.47 17.08 16.44
N VAL A 769 -21.91 15.87 16.33
CA VAL A 769 -21.28 15.39 15.10
C VAL A 769 -22.36 15.02 14.09
N GLU A 770 -22.33 15.68 12.93
CA GLU A 770 -23.25 15.49 11.81
C GLU A 770 -22.60 14.68 10.68
N SER A 771 -21.28 14.83 10.49
CA SER A 771 -20.48 14.08 9.52
C SER A 771 -19.34 13.35 10.22
N LEU A 772 -19.32 12.03 10.06
CA LEU A 772 -18.37 11.15 10.72
C LEU A 772 -17.62 10.31 9.69
N LYS A 773 -16.29 10.44 9.70
CA LYS A 773 -15.38 9.59 8.93
C LYS A 773 -14.55 8.73 9.89
N LEU A 774 -14.75 7.42 9.84
CA LEU A 774 -13.99 6.44 10.58
C LEU A 774 -13.09 5.65 9.63
N ASN A 775 -11.79 5.70 9.86
CA ASN A 775 -10.85 4.81 9.18
C ASN A 775 -10.43 3.70 10.14
N CYS A 776 -10.92 2.49 9.89
CA CYS A 776 -10.80 1.35 10.79
C CYS A 776 -9.83 0.32 10.20
N ASP A 777 -8.97 -0.23 11.05
CA ASP A 777 -8.24 -1.47 10.74
C ASP A 777 -9.24 -2.65 10.73
N PRO A 778 -9.09 -3.68 9.87
CA PRO A 778 -9.89 -4.91 9.87
C PRO A 778 -10.19 -5.55 11.25
N PHE A 779 -9.36 -5.29 12.27
CA PHE A 779 -9.44 -5.88 13.61
C PHE A 779 -10.40 -5.16 14.56
N LEU A 780 -11.54 -4.69 14.05
CA LEU A 780 -12.52 -3.94 14.83
C LEU A 780 -13.06 -4.80 16.01
N GLY A 781 -12.65 -4.45 17.23
CA GLY A 781 -13.43 -4.72 18.43
C GLY A 781 -14.84 -4.11 18.30
N SER A 782 -15.83 -4.67 19.01
CA SER A 782 -17.25 -4.35 18.79
C SER A 782 -17.60 -2.86 18.93
N ILE A 783 -18.16 -2.21 17.89
CA ILE A 783 -18.89 -0.92 18.02
C ILE A 783 -20.18 -1.20 18.82
N GLN A 784 -20.37 -0.53 19.94
CA GLN A 784 -21.57 -0.73 20.76
C GLN A 784 -22.76 0.05 20.20
N LYS A 785 -23.99 -0.37 20.55
CA LYS A 785 -25.20 0.37 20.23
C LYS A 785 -25.13 1.76 20.86
N GLY A 786 -25.30 2.81 20.05
CA GLY A 786 -25.22 4.20 20.52
C GLY A 786 -23.81 4.81 20.50
N SER A 787 -22.78 4.07 20.08
CA SER A 787 -21.42 4.63 19.90
C SER A 787 -21.33 5.61 18.73
N ILE A 788 -22.16 5.43 17.70
CA ILE A 788 -22.39 6.42 16.65
C ILE A 788 -23.64 7.23 17.04
N PRO A 789 -23.53 8.54 17.28
CA PRO A 789 -24.65 9.40 17.67
C PRO A 789 -25.76 9.47 16.60
N SER A 790 -27.00 9.65 17.05
CA SER A 790 -28.15 9.89 16.16
C SER A 790 -28.13 11.25 15.45
N SER A 791 -27.19 12.13 15.77
CA SER A 791 -26.96 13.37 15.02
C SER A 791 -26.26 13.13 13.68
N VAL A 792 -25.61 11.97 13.49
CA VAL A 792 -24.86 11.66 12.29
C VAL A 792 -25.80 11.45 11.10
N THR A 793 -25.54 12.18 10.01
CA THR A 793 -26.28 12.13 8.74
C THR A 793 -25.38 11.73 7.56
N ASP A 794 -24.08 12.03 7.62
CA ASP A 794 -23.06 11.60 6.66
C ASP A 794 -22.04 10.68 7.37
N LEU A 795 -21.97 9.42 6.95
CA LEU A 795 -21.12 8.40 7.55
C LEU A 795 -20.19 7.79 6.51
N GLN A 796 -18.88 7.98 6.67
CA GLN A 796 -17.85 7.30 5.89
C GLN A 796 -17.09 6.33 6.77
N ILE A 797 -17.01 5.07 6.35
CA ILE A 797 -16.20 4.07 7.04
C ILE A 797 -15.23 3.40 6.04
N SER A 798 -13.93 3.47 6.30
CA SER A 798 -12.88 2.76 5.55
C SER A 798 -12.28 1.62 6.38
N GLY A 799 -11.84 0.54 5.73
CA GLY A 799 -11.40 -0.71 6.39
C GLY A 799 -12.11 -1.95 5.81
N LEU A 800 -11.61 -3.17 6.05
CA LEU A 800 -12.29 -4.40 5.62
C LEU A 800 -13.63 -4.51 6.37
N PHE A 801 -14.74 -4.31 5.66
CA PHE A 801 -16.09 -4.32 6.23
C PHE A 801 -16.83 -5.54 5.68
N SER A 802 -16.95 -6.61 6.48
CA SER A 802 -17.80 -7.75 6.14
C SER A 802 -19.28 -7.45 6.40
N CYS A 803 -20.20 -8.00 5.60
CA CYS A 803 -21.64 -7.78 5.80
C CYS A 803 -22.18 -8.43 7.09
N ARG A 804 -21.48 -9.41 7.69
CA ARG A 804 -21.69 -9.81 9.10
C ARG A 804 -21.55 -8.65 10.10
N PHE A 805 -20.81 -7.60 9.75
CA PHE A 805 -20.50 -6.46 10.61
C PHE A 805 -21.61 -5.39 10.60
N VAL A 806 -22.35 -5.18 9.49
CA VAL A 806 -23.38 -4.13 9.43
C VAL A 806 -24.62 -4.48 10.27
N ARG A 807 -25.08 -5.75 10.25
CA ARG A 807 -26.19 -6.20 11.11
C ARG A 807 -25.84 -6.14 12.62
N LYS A 808 -24.54 -6.10 12.97
CA LYS A 808 -24.02 -6.07 14.34
C LYS A 808 -23.83 -4.65 14.92
N TYR A 809 -23.66 -3.61 14.08
CA TYR A 809 -23.16 -2.30 14.52
C TYR A 809 -24.12 -1.12 14.55
N HIS A 810 -25.43 -1.37 14.66
CA HIS A 810 -26.41 -0.37 15.13
C HIS A 810 -26.24 1.04 14.51
N ILE A 811 -26.04 1.12 13.19
CA ILE A 811 -25.93 2.39 12.47
C ILE A 811 -27.24 3.17 12.67
N PRO A 812 -27.20 4.44 13.09
CA PRO A 812 -28.41 5.24 13.28
C PRO A 812 -29.23 5.37 12.00
N SER A 813 -30.57 5.34 12.13
CA SER A 813 -31.51 5.54 11.02
C SER A 813 -31.46 6.96 10.42
N THR A 814 -30.81 7.89 11.11
CA THR A 814 -30.59 9.28 10.68
C THR A 814 -29.55 9.41 9.57
N VAL A 815 -28.71 8.39 9.36
CA VAL A 815 -27.71 8.39 8.29
C VAL A 815 -28.39 8.43 6.92
N LYS A 816 -28.16 9.51 6.18
CA LYS A 816 -28.68 9.75 4.82
C LYS A 816 -27.65 9.45 3.75
N LYS A 817 -26.38 9.77 4.02
CA LYS A 817 -25.27 9.49 3.12
C LYS A 817 -24.30 8.52 3.77
N MET A 818 -23.99 7.43 3.07
CA MET A 818 -23.08 6.40 3.56
C MET A 818 -22.03 6.05 2.51
N GLN A 819 -20.77 6.00 2.93
CA GLN A 819 -19.66 5.45 2.15
C GLN A 819 -18.99 4.32 2.91
N PHE A 820 -18.81 3.17 2.26
CA PHE A 820 -18.15 2.02 2.87
C PHE A 820 -17.40 1.16 1.85
N GLN A 821 -16.43 0.38 2.34
CA GLN A 821 -15.78 -0.68 1.58
C GLN A 821 -16.45 -2.01 1.91
N MET A 822 -17.16 -2.58 0.95
CA MET A 822 -17.85 -3.86 1.05
C MET A 822 -16.88 -5.02 0.78
N GLU A 823 -16.83 -5.98 1.68
CA GLU A 823 -16.16 -7.25 1.46
C GLU A 823 -17.09 -8.38 1.92
N ILE A 824 -17.84 -8.96 1.00
CA ILE A 824 -18.78 -10.03 1.34
C ILE A 824 -18.03 -11.34 1.18
N GLY A 825 -17.78 -12.03 2.30
CA GLY A 825 -17.20 -13.36 2.28
C GLY A 825 -18.03 -14.27 1.39
N LYS A 826 -17.37 -15.12 0.59
CA LYS A 826 -17.98 -15.98 -0.45
C LYS A 826 -19.16 -16.87 0.01
N ASN A 827 -19.44 -16.94 1.31
CA ASN A 827 -20.42 -17.82 1.93
C ASN A 827 -21.53 -17.08 2.75
N GLU A 828 -21.68 -15.76 2.64
CA GLU A 828 -22.73 -15.03 3.37
C GLU A 828 -24.08 -15.07 2.62
N ILE A 829 -25.08 -15.75 3.20
CA ILE A 829 -26.47 -15.75 2.72
C ILE A 829 -27.09 -14.39 3.07
N VAL A 830 -27.25 -13.52 2.08
CA VAL A 830 -28.06 -12.30 2.22
C VAL A 830 -29.53 -12.74 2.12
N ASP A 831 -30.31 -12.49 3.17
CA ASP A 831 -31.77 -12.68 3.11
C ASP A 831 -32.34 -11.77 2.01
N PRO A 832 -32.96 -12.31 0.95
CA PRO A 832 -33.52 -11.52 -0.13
C PRO A 832 -34.66 -10.59 0.32
N LYS A 833 -35.20 -10.76 1.54
CA LYS A 833 -36.25 -9.91 2.12
C LYS A 833 -35.72 -8.78 3.02
N SER A 834 -34.44 -8.75 3.38
CA SER A 834 -33.90 -7.73 4.29
C SER A 834 -32.47 -7.30 3.96
N SER A 835 -32.32 -6.05 3.50
CA SER A 835 -31.01 -5.43 3.27
C SER A 835 -30.20 -5.38 4.59
N PRO A 836 -28.90 -5.70 4.57
CA PRO A 836 -28.03 -5.51 5.73
C PRO A 836 -27.79 -4.05 6.10
N LEU A 837 -28.10 -3.09 5.21
CA LEU A 837 -27.91 -1.65 5.44
C LEU A 837 -29.20 -1.00 5.98
N PRO A 838 -29.11 0.07 6.79
CA PRO A 838 -30.27 0.82 7.27
C PRO A 838 -31.15 1.40 6.15
N HIS A 839 -32.48 1.31 6.31
CA HIS A 839 -33.47 1.92 5.41
C HIS A 839 -33.49 3.47 5.39
N GLY A 840 -32.65 4.14 6.18
CA GLY A 840 -32.57 5.60 6.22
C GLY A 840 -31.73 6.22 5.10
N ILE A 841 -30.91 5.42 4.42
CA ILE A 841 -29.87 5.86 3.49
C ILE A 841 -30.48 6.23 2.14
N THR A 842 -30.23 7.45 1.67
CA THR A 842 -30.64 7.95 0.35
C THR A 842 -29.48 8.05 -0.64
N HIS A 843 -28.25 8.19 -0.14
CA HIS A 843 -27.02 8.34 -0.93
C HIS A 843 -26.00 7.28 -0.52
N LEU A 844 -25.66 6.36 -1.43
CA LEU A 844 -24.76 5.25 -1.16
C LEU A 844 -23.52 5.30 -2.06
N ILE A 845 -22.33 5.35 -1.46
CA ILE A 845 -21.05 5.22 -2.17
C ILE A 845 -20.46 3.86 -1.84
N VAL A 846 -20.37 2.99 -2.84
CA VAL A 846 -19.92 1.61 -2.69
C VAL A 846 -18.52 1.44 -3.28
N ARG A 847 -17.62 0.89 -2.48
CA ARG A 847 -16.32 0.34 -2.89
C ARG A 847 -16.29 -1.14 -2.57
N SER A 848 -15.81 -2.00 -3.45
CA SER A 848 -15.80 -3.45 -3.23
C SER A 848 -14.76 -4.11 -4.11
N THR A 849 -13.98 -5.04 -3.55
CA THR A 849 -13.09 -5.93 -4.31
C THR A 849 -13.77 -7.23 -4.74
N HIS A 850 -14.94 -7.51 -4.14
CA HIS A 850 -15.76 -8.71 -4.37
C HIS A 850 -17.10 -8.37 -5.06
N PRO A 851 -17.78 -9.36 -5.68
CA PRO A 851 -19.11 -9.16 -6.22
C PRO A 851 -20.10 -8.67 -5.16
N ILE A 852 -21.01 -7.79 -5.59
CA ILE A 852 -22.07 -7.25 -4.72
C ILE A 852 -23.29 -8.17 -4.84
N PRO A 853 -23.79 -8.76 -3.74
CA PRO A 853 -24.99 -9.59 -3.81
C PRO A 853 -26.20 -8.78 -4.25
N PRO A 854 -27.07 -9.36 -5.10
CA PRO A 854 -28.38 -8.81 -5.39
C PRO A 854 -29.17 -8.55 -4.10
N HIS A 855 -30.01 -7.52 -4.09
CA HIS A 855 -30.89 -7.14 -2.96
C HIS A 855 -30.17 -6.71 -1.67
N SER A 856 -28.84 -6.55 -1.69
CA SER A 856 -28.06 -6.06 -0.55
C SER A 856 -28.25 -4.56 -0.28
N VAL A 857 -28.69 -3.78 -1.27
CA VAL A 857 -28.89 -2.33 -1.17
C VAL A 857 -30.34 -2.02 -0.78
N PRO A 858 -30.60 -1.14 0.21
CA PRO A 858 -31.96 -0.85 0.66
C PRO A 858 -32.73 -0.02 -0.36
N SER A 859 -34.04 -0.22 -0.43
CA SER A 859 -34.96 0.48 -1.34
C SER A 859 -35.17 1.97 -1.03
N SER A 860 -34.48 2.51 -0.02
CA SER A 860 -34.44 3.94 0.28
C SER A 860 -33.39 4.70 -0.53
N VAL A 861 -32.45 3.99 -1.17
CA VAL A 861 -31.33 4.61 -1.90
C VAL A 861 -31.83 5.22 -3.19
N GLU A 862 -31.63 6.53 -3.35
CA GLU A 862 -32.01 7.32 -4.52
C GLU A 862 -30.80 7.61 -5.42
N LYS A 863 -29.62 7.79 -4.81
CA LYS A 863 -28.35 8.03 -5.51
C LYS A 863 -27.33 6.96 -5.11
N MET A 864 -26.71 6.33 -6.10
CA MET A 864 -25.69 5.32 -5.90
C MET A 864 -24.43 5.61 -6.72
N THR A 865 -23.27 5.58 -6.06
CA THR A 865 -21.96 5.82 -6.66
C THR A 865 -21.09 4.58 -6.52
N PHE A 866 -20.61 4.04 -7.64
CA PHE A 866 -19.63 2.96 -7.68
C PHE A 866 -18.21 3.53 -7.76
N TYR A 867 -17.37 3.17 -6.78
CA TYR A 867 -15.98 3.65 -6.65
C TYR A 867 -15.02 2.47 -6.48
N HIS A 868 -14.09 2.27 -7.42
CA HIS A 868 -13.15 1.14 -7.44
C HIS A 868 -13.84 -0.21 -7.28
N ILE A 869 -14.56 -0.63 -8.32
CA ILE A 869 -15.26 -1.90 -8.38
C ILE A 869 -14.65 -2.69 -9.56
N PRO A 870 -13.71 -3.61 -9.30
CA PRO A 870 -13.04 -4.37 -10.36
C PRO A 870 -13.90 -5.54 -10.87
N GLN A 871 -15.10 -5.76 -10.31
CA GLN A 871 -15.99 -6.87 -10.64
C GLN A 871 -17.24 -6.42 -11.42
N PRO A 872 -17.84 -7.27 -12.26
CA PRO A 872 -19.11 -6.97 -12.91
C PRO A 872 -20.24 -6.71 -11.91
N ILE A 873 -21.27 -5.98 -12.36
CA ILE A 873 -22.48 -5.71 -11.58
C ILE A 873 -23.57 -6.67 -12.03
N ASP A 874 -24.09 -7.46 -11.09
CA ASP A 874 -25.16 -8.42 -11.33
C ASP A 874 -26.55 -7.78 -11.28
N LEU A 875 -27.52 -8.45 -11.90
CA LEU A 875 -28.94 -8.05 -11.87
C LEU A 875 -29.46 -8.02 -10.43
N GLY A 876 -30.21 -6.98 -10.08
CA GLY A 876 -30.80 -6.82 -8.74
C GLY A 876 -29.88 -6.17 -7.69
N VAL A 877 -28.64 -5.81 -8.05
CA VAL A 877 -27.75 -5.01 -7.17
C VAL A 877 -28.25 -3.58 -7.00
N ILE A 878 -28.73 -2.96 -8.09
CA ILE A 878 -29.24 -1.59 -8.10
C ILE A 878 -30.75 -1.62 -7.82
N PRO A 879 -31.24 -1.06 -6.70
CA PRO A 879 -32.66 -1.11 -6.39
C PRO A 879 -33.49 -0.16 -7.25
N ASN A 880 -34.77 -0.48 -7.43
CA ASN A 880 -35.73 0.31 -8.23
C ASN A 880 -35.98 1.73 -7.70
N SER A 881 -35.49 2.09 -6.51
CA SER A 881 -35.55 3.45 -5.98
C SER A 881 -34.48 4.39 -6.56
N VAL A 882 -33.42 3.85 -7.18
CA VAL A 882 -32.29 4.65 -7.64
C VAL A 882 -32.66 5.47 -8.88
N THR A 883 -32.50 6.78 -8.78
CA THR A 883 -32.70 7.73 -9.89
C THR A 883 -31.37 8.23 -10.47
N THR A 884 -30.28 8.17 -9.70
CA THR A 884 -28.97 8.69 -10.10
C THR A 884 -27.86 7.68 -9.87
N LEU A 885 -27.11 7.38 -10.94
CA LEU A 885 -25.97 6.46 -10.94
C LEU A 885 -24.68 7.15 -11.36
N GLU A 886 -23.61 6.96 -10.58
CA GLU A 886 -22.28 7.47 -10.89
C GLU A 886 -21.23 6.36 -10.85
N PHE A 887 -20.56 6.15 -11.98
CA PHE A 887 -19.44 5.24 -12.14
C PHE A 887 -18.13 6.02 -12.16
N THR A 888 -17.38 5.95 -11.07
CA THR A 888 -16.18 6.77 -10.85
C THR A 888 -14.90 5.95 -11.08
N ARG A 889 -13.77 6.41 -10.53
CA ARG A 889 -12.44 5.84 -10.79
C ARG A 889 -12.44 4.34 -10.46
N GLY A 890 -11.89 3.54 -11.38
CA GLY A 890 -11.65 2.11 -11.17
C GLY A 890 -12.84 1.19 -11.45
N PHE A 891 -13.93 1.66 -12.06
CA PHE A 891 -14.95 0.81 -12.68
C PHE A 891 -14.76 0.78 -14.20
N ASP A 892 -14.53 -0.40 -14.76
CA ASP A 892 -14.37 -0.62 -16.21
C ASP A 892 -14.89 -1.99 -16.65
N GLN A 893 -15.97 -2.44 -16.01
CA GLN A 893 -16.53 -3.78 -16.23
C GLN A 893 -17.71 -3.72 -17.21
N PRO A 894 -17.91 -4.76 -18.05
CA PRO A 894 -18.97 -4.76 -19.04
C PRO A 894 -20.35 -4.75 -18.36
N LEU A 895 -21.28 -3.99 -18.93
CA LEU A 895 -22.63 -3.82 -18.43
C LEU A 895 -23.62 -4.62 -19.28
N LYS A 896 -24.45 -5.44 -18.63
CA LYS A 896 -25.47 -6.26 -19.30
C LYS A 896 -26.78 -5.50 -19.45
N VAL A 897 -27.56 -5.83 -20.47
CA VAL A 897 -28.94 -5.33 -20.64
C VAL A 897 -29.77 -5.70 -19.41
N GLY A 898 -30.52 -4.74 -18.88
CA GLY A 898 -31.35 -4.90 -17.67
C GLY A 898 -30.63 -4.66 -16.34
N VAL A 899 -29.32 -4.36 -16.33
CA VAL A 899 -28.58 -4.04 -15.09
C VAL A 899 -29.06 -2.76 -14.42
N PHE A 900 -29.55 -1.80 -15.21
CA PHE A 900 -30.13 -0.55 -14.71
C PHE A 900 -31.64 -0.67 -14.60
N PRO A 901 -32.24 -0.33 -13.45
CA PRO A 901 -33.69 -0.29 -13.32
C PRO A 901 -34.29 0.89 -14.11
N ASN A 902 -35.56 0.77 -14.50
CA ASN A 902 -36.29 1.80 -15.26
C ASN A 902 -36.61 3.08 -14.46
N SER A 903 -36.17 3.16 -13.21
CA SER A 903 -36.24 4.36 -12.38
C SER A 903 -35.04 5.29 -12.58
N VAL A 904 -33.96 4.83 -13.21
CA VAL A 904 -32.74 5.63 -13.38
C VAL A 904 -32.97 6.76 -14.38
N ILE A 905 -32.71 7.99 -13.95
CA ILE A 905 -32.86 9.23 -14.74
C ILE A 905 -31.49 9.77 -15.15
N ASN A 906 -30.49 9.66 -14.28
CA ASN A 906 -29.15 10.23 -14.46
C ASN A 906 -28.10 9.12 -14.42
N ILE A 907 -27.25 9.04 -15.45
CA ILE A 907 -26.09 8.14 -15.46
C ILE A 907 -24.85 8.93 -15.82
N SER A 908 -23.78 8.76 -15.02
CA SER A 908 -22.48 9.35 -15.29
C SER A 908 -21.38 8.31 -15.25
N PHE A 909 -20.65 8.17 -16.36
CA PHE A 909 -19.43 7.38 -16.50
C PHE A 909 -18.20 8.29 -16.52
N SER A 910 -17.25 8.01 -15.62
CA SER A 910 -15.96 8.70 -15.55
C SER A 910 -15.01 8.29 -16.70
N LEU A 911 -13.84 8.94 -16.76
CA LEU A 911 -12.79 8.64 -17.73
C LEU A 911 -12.26 7.20 -17.67
N SER A 912 -12.46 6.49 -16.55
CA SER A 912 -11.99 5.11 -16.37
C SER A 912 -12.83 4.08 -17.11
N PHE A 913 -14.07 4.41 -17.50
CA PHE A 913 -14.95 3.46 -18.18
C PHE A 913 -14.68 3.47 -19.69
N THR A 914 -14.33 2.33 -20.25
CA THR A 914 -13.93 2.15 -21.66
C THR A 914 -14.71 1.03 -22.36
N GLN A 915 -15.57 0.33 -21.64
CA GLN A 915 -16.36 -0.78 -22.17
C GLN A 915 -17.42 -0.34 -23.19
N PHE A 916 -17.72 -1.24 -24.12
CA PHE A 916 -18.79 -1.05 -25.11
C PHE A 916 -20.18 -0.99 -24.43
N LEU A 917 -21.00 -0.03 -24.84
CA LEU A 917 -22.39 0.10 -24.41
C LEU A 917 -23.33 -0.41 -25.51
N ALA A 918 -23.82 -1.63 -25.34
CA ALA A 918 -24.78 -2.23 -26.26
C ALA A 918 -26.15 -1.53 -26.22
N LYS A 919 -26.90 -1.60 -27.33
CA LYS A 919 -28.29 -1.14 -27.41
C LYS A 919 -29.13 -1.80 -26.31
N GLY A 920 -29.88 -0.97 -25.58
CA GLY A 920 -30.75 -1.40 -24.47
C GLY A 920 -30.04 -1.54 -23.11
N VAL A 921 -28.72 -1.33 -23.01
CA VAL A 921 -28.05 -1.25 -21.70
C VAL A 921 -28.51 -0.01 -20.95
N ILE A 922 -28.52 1.16 -21.58
CA ILE A 922 -29.06 2.39 -21.01
C ILE A 922 -30.60 2.35 -21.12
N PRO A 923 -31.36 2.44 -20.00
CA PRO A 923 -32.81 2.32 -20.04
C PRO A 923 -33.47 3.58 -20.61
N ASN A 924 -34.66 3.42 -21.20
CA ASN A 924 -35.45 4.52 -21.79
C ASN A 924 -35.99 5.54 -20.77
N SER A 925 -35.69 5.36 -19.48
CA SER A 925 -35.97 6.33 -18.42
C SER A 925 -34.91 7.44 -18.33
N VAL A 926 -33.69 7.20 -18.84
CA VAL A 926 -32.56 8.12 -18.68
C VAL A 926 -32.82 9.43 -19.43
N ARG A 927 -32.64 10.55 -18.74
CA ARG A 927 -32.74 11.92 -19.26
C ARG A 927 -31.38 12.61 -19.36
N ASN A 928 -30.47 12.32 -18.44
CA ASN A 928 -29.14 12.92 -18.41
C ASN A 928 -28.09 11.82 -18.47
N LEU A 929 -27.30 11.81 -19.54
CA LEU A 929 -26.26 10.83 -19.77
C LEU A 929 -24.91 11.54 -19.90
N LYS A 930 -23.97 11.18 -19.04
CA LYS A 930 -22.60 11.68 -19.08
C LYS A 930 -21.62 10.54 -19.34
N ILE A 931 -20.88 10.63 -20.43
CA ILE A 931 -19.82 9.69 -20.81
C ILE A 931 -18.55 10.51 -20.98
N CYS A 932 -17.64 10.44 -20.01
CA CYS A 932 -16.43 11.26 -20.05
C CYS A 932 -15.32 10.63 -20.90
N SER A 933 -15.32 9.31 -21.05
CA SER A 933 -14.28 8.58 -21.77
C SER A 933 -14.53 8.57 -23.27
N ARG A 934 -13.52 8.95 -24.05
CA ARG A 934 -13.53 8.88 -25.52
C ARG A 934 -13.42 7.46 -26.07
N TYR A 935 -13.09 6.49 -25.22
CA TYR A 935 -12.87 5.10 -25.63
C TYR A 935 -14.15 4.26 -25.63
N VAL A 936 -15.25 4.79 -25.10
CA VAL A 936 -16.56 4.13 -25.14
C VAL A 936 -17.10 4.18 -26.56
N ALA A 937 -17.16 3.03 -27.22
CA ALA A 937 -17.82 2.92 -28.52
C ALA A 937 -19.35 3.03 -28.36
N ILE A 938 -19.96 3.98 -29.07
CA ILE A 938 -21.40 4.23 -29.10
C ILE A 938 -21.92 3.95 -30.51
N GLU A 939 -22.91 3.08 -30.63
CA GLU A 939 -23.59 2.77 -31.90
C GLU A 939 -24.97 3.45 -31.97
N GLU A 940 -25.56 3.48 -33.17
CA GLU A 940 -26.91 4.01 -33.37
C GLU A 940 -27.92 3.23 -32.52
N GLY A 941 -28.68 3.96 -31.68
CA GLY A 941 -29.65 3.38 -30.75
C GLY A 941 -29.07 2.93 -29.39
N THR A 942 -27.76 3.08 -29.14
CA THR A 942 -27.19 2.92 -27.79
C THR A 942 -27.69 3.99 -26.83
N ILE A 943 -27.75 5.25 -27.29
CA ILE A 943 -28.32 6.36 -26.52
C ILE A 943 -29.84 6.35 -26.77
N PRO A 944 -30.67 6.19 -25.73
CA PRO A 944 -32.12 6.15 -25.92
C PRO A 944 -32.69 7.53 -26.27
N SER A 945 -33.80 7.56 -27.02
CA SER A 945 -34.51 8.79 -27.41
C SER A 945 -35.15 9.54 -26.24
N SER A 946 -35.01 9.03 -25.03
CA SER A 946 -35.43 9.71 -23.80
C SER A 946 -34.42 10.75 -23.33
N VAL A 947 -33.15 10.65 -23.74
CA VAL A 947 -32.05 11.52 -23.30
C VAL A 947 -32.27 12.96 -23.80
N ARG A 948 -32.11 13.92 -22.88
CA ARG A 948 -32.27 15.36 -23.09
C ARG A 948 -30.96 16.11 -22.93
N SER A 949 -30.15 15.76 -21.93
CA SER A 949 -28.81 16.30 -21.73
C SER A 949 -27.76 15.21 -21.94
N LEU A 950 -26.81 15.47 -22.83
CA LEU A 950 -25.75 14.54 -23.19
C LEU A 950 -24.39 15.21 -22.97
N THR A 951 -23.57 14.64 -22.11
CA THR A 951 -22.18 15.06 -21.93
C THR A 951 -21.26 14.01 -22.54
N ILE A 952 -20.49 14.39 -23.57
CA ILE A 952 -19.58 13.50 -24.32
C ILE A 952 -18.24 14.20 -24.62
N PRO A 953 -17.17 13.46 -24.96
CA PRO A 953 -15.85 14.04 -25.23
C PRO A 953 -15.81 14.83 -26.55
N SER A 954 -15.05 15.93 -26.60
CA SER A 954 -15.09 16.91 -27.70
C SER A 954 -14.51 16.44 -29.05
N ASN A 955 -13.70 15.38 -29.11
CA ASN A 955 -12.76 15.23 -30.25
C ASN A 955 -12.99 14.06 -31.24
N ASP A 956 -13.96 13.17 -31.07
CA ASP A 956 -14.17 12.04 -32.02
C ASP A 956 -15.61 11.90 -32.58
N TYR A 957 -16.56 12.71 -32.12
CA TYR A 957 -17.98 12.59 -32.52
C TYR A 957 -18.44 13.57 -33.61
N HIS A 958 -17.58 14.51 -34.00
CA HIS A 958 -17.89 15.53 -35.01
C HIS A 958 -18.13 14.95 -36.43
N GLY A 959 -17.68 13.73 -36.71
CA GLY A 959 -17.86 13.09 -38.03
C GLY A 959 -19.08 12.19 -38.19
N ASN A 960 -19.82 11.87 -37.12
CA ASN A 960 -20.86 10.83 -37.19
C ASN A 960 -22.03 11.04 -36.22
N GLN A 961 -22.70 12.20 -36.25
CA GLN A 961 -23.84 12.54 -35.37
C GLN A 961 -25.04 11.56 -35.39
N LYS A 962 -25.02 10.50 -36.21
CA LYS A 962 -26.11 9.52 -36.36
C LYS A 962 -26.52 8.81 -35.08
N PHE A 963 -25.62 8.66 -34.11
CA PHE A 963 -25.93 8.00 -32.83
C PHE A 963 -26.53 8.96 -31.79
N ILE A 964 -26.50 10.28 -32.00
CA ILE A 964 -27.10 11.26 -31.09
C ILE A 964 -28.60 11.36 -31.40
N PRO A 965 -29.49 11.02 -30.46
CA PRO A 965 -30.92 11.14 -30.69
C PRO A 965 -31.34 12.60 -30.86
N LYS A 966 -32.31 12.86 -31.75
CA LYS A 966 -32.91 14.21 -31.93
C LYS A 966 -33.55 14.79 -30.67
N SER A 967 -33.78 13.95 -29.65
CA SER A 967 -34.34 14.35 -28.36
C SER A 967 -33.38 15.16 -27.49
N VAL A 968 -32.07 15.09 -27.77
CA VAL A 968 -31.02 15.78 -27.02
C VAL A 968 -31.08 17.27 -27.32
N ILE A 969 -31.37 18.07 -26.29
CA ILE A 969 -31.51 19.53 -26.37
C ILE A 969 -30.30 20.26 -25.78
N GLU A 970 -29.51 19.58 -24.96
CA GLU A 970 -28.30 20.11 -24.34
C GLU A 970 -27.14 19.13 -24.60
N ILE A 971 -26.07 19.61 -25.25
CA ILE A 971 -24.86 18.82 -25.50
C ILE A 971 -23.68 19.54 -24.87
N ASN A 972 -23.06 18.89 -23.90
CA ASN A 972 -21.89 19.40 -23.19
C ASN A 972 -20.64 18.60 -23.63
N TRP A 973 -19.59 19.32 -23.99
CA TRP A 973 -18.35 18.72 -24.47
C TRP A 973 -17.30 18.71 -23.35
N VAL A 974 -16.73 17.54 -23.05
CA VAL A 974 -15.65 17.38 -22.06
C VAL A 974 -14.29 17.35 -22.78
N LYS A 975 -13.32 18.10 -22.25
CA LYS A 975 -11.98 18.32 -22.83
C LYS A 975 -10.97 17.18 -22.69
#